data_AF-A0A2M4BF29-F1
#
_entry.id   AF-A0A2M4BF29-F1
#
_cell.length_a   1.000
_cell.length_b   1.000
_cell.length_c   1.000
_cell.angle_alpha   90.00
_cell.angle_beta   90.00
_cell.angle_gamma   90.00
#
_symmetry.space_group_name_H-M   'P 1'
#
loop_
_entity.id
_entity.type
_entity.pdbx_description
1 polymer ?
#
loop_
_entity_poly.entity_id
_entity_poly.type
_entity_poly.pdbx_seq_one_letter_code
_entity_poly.pdbx_strand_id
1 'polypeptide(L)'
;MPTIISKFAKKSFDTLEGFGYSRELVSKGLISGAIALYCLRLTYPVVRAKLGATGASDKCNSSAGAGGGGRNENNNLPNAVKRPPEDPEAKKEQIIIEKRNARKRKRDQPGLNLAFLVQLRQLIAIMVPRFLCEESGLLAVHTLCLVSRTFLSIYVASMEGAIVKFIVRKDVRNFVLMLLKWFGIAIPATFINSMIRYLENKLALAFRTRLVNHAYEMYFKNETYYKVSNLDGRIENADHRLTDDISTFSSSVAHLYSSLTKPCFDLLLIGIAMARSSRRMKANIVMGPALATVVIGTTAHILRIVSPKFGQLVAEEANRTGYLRHVHSKIITNAEEIAFYGGHKVEHSQLQEAYSRLVTQMNSIFTQKLWFIMLEQFFMKYVWSGTGMVMVSLPILTVGVANGPTTPEHSNLIKSDEQGVSERTQYFTTARNLLLSGADAIERLMSSYKEIVALAGYTSRVAGMFEVFDEVNRGIYRKTTLYTEDRNLDGILEFRDGQPIAKGRIVFSDDPNDSTISLEKVPVVTPNCDIVVPSISLTIAPGMHLLITGPNGCGKSSLFRILSGLWPIYGGTLRIPRAFEGKPSMFYIPQRPYMSCGTLLDQVIYPDTRKDMEAKKITLFQLREIMRMVSLEHIVDRDSFDEIRDWKDTLSGGEKQRMAIARLFYHRPKYALLDECTSAVSIDVESCIYETAKSMDITLLTITHRPTLWKFHTHILQFDGQGGWVFEKLEEGAQQKVPTTTKTNANANGN
;
A
#
# COMPACT_ATOMS: atom_id res chain seq x y z
N MET A 1 40.09 -36.77 -15.72
CA MET A 1 39.47 -36.45 -14.41
C MET A 1 38.31 -37.33 -13.93
N PRO A 2 37.48 -38.01 -14.75
CA PRO A 2 36.33 -38.79 -14.25
C PRO A 2 36.67 -40.10 -13.52
N THR A 3 37.90 -40.62 -13.69
CA THR A 3 38.35 -41.91 -13.13
C THR A 3 38.77 -41.85 -11.66
N ILE A 4 39.18 -40.68 -11.16
CA ILE A 4 39.69 -40.53 -9.79
C ILE A 4 38.52 -40.40 -8.80
N ILE A 5 37.50 -39.61 -9.15
CA ILE A 5 36.30 -39.41 -8.32
C ILE A 5 35.46 -40.69 -8.22
N SER A 6 35.37 -41.45 -9.33
CA SER A 6 34.72 -42.77 -9.35
C SER A 6 35.41 -43.78 -8.44
N LYS A 7 36.76 -43.85 -8.47
CA LYS A 7 37.53 -44.71 -7.57
C LYS A 7 37.44 -44.28 -6.11
N PHE A 8 37.42 -42.96 -5.84
CA PHE A 8 37.31 -42.44 -4.48
C PHE A 8 35.92 -42.69 -3.89
N ALA A 9 34.86 -42.46 -4.65
CA ALA A 9 33.49 -42.75 -4.24
C ALA A 9 33.30 -44.26 -3.96
N LYS A 10 33.80 -45.12 -4.86
CA LYS A 10 33.71 -46.57 -4.67
C LYS A 10 34.46 -47.04 -3.42
N LYS A 11 35.69 -46.53 -3.19
CA LYS A 11 36.48 -46.83 -1.99
C LYS A 11 35.80 -46.34 -0.70
N SER A 12 35.19 -45.16 -0.71
CA SER A 12 34.43 -44.65 0.45
C SER A 12 33.17 -45.46 0.73
N PHE A 13 32.46 -45.92 -0.30
CA PHE A 13 31.29 -46.79 -0.16
C PHE A 13 31.66 -48.20 0.34
N ASP A 14 32.73 -48.78 -0.17
CA ASP A 14 33.24 -50.09 0.29
C ASP A 14 33.71 -50.03 1.76
N THR A 15 34.28 -48.89 2.18
CA THR A 15 34.68 -48.66 3.58
C THR A 15 33.46 -48.53 4.50
N LEU A 16 32.36 -47.92 4.04
CA LEU A 16 31.11 -47.76 4.80
C LEU A 16 30.30 -49.07 4.90
N GLU A 17 30.37 -49.94 3.89
CA GLU A 17 29.84 -51.31 3.95
C GLU A 17 30.59 -52.15 5.00
N GLY A 18 31.89 -51.91 5.20
CA GLY A 18 32.69 -52.53 6.26
C GLY A 18 32.25 -52.18 7.69
N PHE A 19 31.48 -51.11 7.89
CA PHE A 19 30.92 -50.70 9.17
C PHE A 19 29.44 -51.10 9.38
N GLY A 20 28.86 -51.92 8.49
CA GLY A 20 27.52 -52.50 8.66
C GLY A 20 26.36 -51.57 8.27
N TYR A 21 26.61 -50.45 7.59
CA TYR A 21 25.56 -49.55 7.13
C TYR A 21 25.06 -49.93 5.72
N SER A 22 23.75 -50.19 5.59
CA SER A 22 23.10 -50.44 4.29
C SER A 22 23.22 -49.25 3.34
N ARG A 23 23.45 -49.50 2.04
CA ARG A 23 23.50 -48.48 0.97
C ARG A 23 22.27 -47.57 0.94
N GLU A 24 21.13 -48.07 1.39
CA GLU A 24 19.88 -47.32 1.48
C GLU A 24 19.90 -46.28 2.61
N LEU A 25 20.56 -46.60 3.73
CA LEU A 25 20.71 -45.71 4.88
C LEU A 25 21.71 -44.59 4.61
N VAL A 26 22.79 -44.90 3.88
CA VAL A 26 23.78 -43.90 3.44
C VAL A 26 23.21 -42.95 2.38
N SER A 27 22.36 -43.43 1.46
CA SER A 27 21.73 -42.55 0.46
C SER A 27 20.64 -41.65 1.05
N LYS A 28 19.81 -42.18 1.96
CA LYS A 28 18.86 -41.37 2.75
C LYS A 28 19.60 -40.38 3.66
N GLY A 29 20.76 -40.76 4.20
CA GLY A 29 21.66 -39.89 4.96
C GLY A 29 22.27 -38.76 4.12
N LEU A 30 22.71 -39.05 2.89
CA LEU A 30 23.25 -38.04 1.97
C LEU A 30 22.19 -37.10 1.42
N ILE A 31 20.99 -37.61 1.09
CA ILE A 31 19.88 -36.78 0.60
C ILE A 31 19.32 -35.93 1.75
N SER A 32 19.11 -36.51 2.94
CA SER A 32 18.68 -35.72 4.11
C SER A 32 19.79 -34.75 4.55
N GLY A 33 21.05 -35.12 4.43
CA GLY A 33 22.21 -34.27 4.67
C GLY A 33 22.31 -33.12 3.67
N ALA A 34 22.04 -33.36 2.38
CA ALA A 34 22.01 -32.33 1.34
C ALA A 34 20.82 -31.38 1.50
N ILE A 35 19.64 -31.90 1.84
CA ILE A 35 18.45 -31.10 2.19
C ILE A 35 18.72 -30.30 3.47
N ALA A 36 19.32 -30.93 4.49
CA ALA A 36 19.69 -30.27 5.75
C ALA A 36 20.76 -29.19 5.53
N LEU A 37 21.78 -29.43 4.68
CA LEU A 37 22.78 -28.43 4.29
C LEU A 37 22.18 -27.30 3.46
N TYR A 38 21.20 -27.59 2.60
CA TYR A 38 20.49 -26.58 1.82
C TYR A 38 19.58 -25.73 2.71
N CYS A 39 18.84 -26.37 3.63
CA CYS A 39 18.07 -25.70 4.68
C CYS A 39 18.98 -24.91 5.62
N LEU A 40 20.14 -25.45 6.02
CA LEU A 40 21.17 -24.75 6.79
C LEU A 40 21.73 -23.57 6.00
N ARG A 41 21.96 -23.69 4.70
CA ARG A 41 22.47 -22.56 3.88
C ARG A 41 21.41 -21.48 3.65
N LEU A 42 20.13 -21.84 3.63
CA LEU A 42 18.99 -20.91 3.62
C LEU A 42 18.76 -20.25 4.98
N THR A 43 19.00 -20.97 6.08
CA THR A 43 18.77 -20.47 7.46
C THR A 43 20.02 -19.85 8.10
N TYR A 44 21.22 -20.17 7.64
CA TYR A 44 22.51 -19.65 8.14
C TYR A 44 22.62 -18.12 8.04
N PRO A 45 22.17 -17.45 6.97
CA PRO A 45 22.08 -15.99 6.95
C PRO A 45 21.13 -15.43 8.02
N VAL A 46 20.04 -16.15 8.30
CA VAL A 46 19.00 -15.76 9.28
C VAL A 46 19.51 -15.96 10.72
N VAL A 47 20.22 -17.06 10.98
CA VAL A 47 20.81 -17.40 12.28
C VAL A 47 22.04 -16.53 12.57
N ARG A 48 22.89 -16.26 11.57
CA ARG A 48 24.02 -15.32 11.67
C ARG A 48 23.54 -13.87 11.89
N ALA A 49 22.40 -13.47 11.32
CA ALA A 49 21.81 -12.16 11.60
C ALA A 49 21.27 -12.05 13.04
N LYS A 50 20.78 -13.15 13.63
CA LYS A 50 20.38 -13.21 15.05
C LYS A 50 21.58 -13.27 16.01
N LEU A 51 22.64 -13.99 15.67
CA LEU A 51 23.87 -14.10 16.48
C LEU A 51 24.80 -12.89 16.33
N GLY A 52 24.76 -12.19 15.19
CA GLY A 52 25.52 -10.95 14.97
C GLY A 52 24.92 -9.70 15.64
N ALA A 53 23.70 -9.80 16.19
CA ALA A 53 23.05 -8.73 16.94
C ALA A 53 23.47 -8.68 18.42
N THR A 54 24.26 -9.64 18.91
CA THR A 54 24.71 -9.73 20.31
C THR A 54 26.22 -9.54 20.49
N GLY A 55 26.97 -9.15 19.44
CA GLY A 55 28.41 -8.93 19.56
C GLY A 55 28.96 -7.97 18.51
N ALA A 56 28.82 -6.67 18.73
CA ALA A 56 29.62 -5.64 18.07
C ALA A 56 29.70 -4.39 18.95
N SER A 57 30.42 -4.51 20.05
CA SER A 57 31.12 -3.40 20.70
C SER A 57 32.58 -3.45 20.23
N ASP A 58 33.10 -2.27 19.92
CA ASP A 58 34.50 -1.89 19.81
C ASP A 58 35.39 -2.60 18.79
N LYS A 59 35.72 -1.86 17.71
CA LYS A 59 37.10 -1.42 17.45
C LYS A 59 37.16 -0.43 16.29
N CYS A 60 37.55 0.80 16.65
CA CYS A 60 38.15 1.78 15.78
C CYS A 60 39.47 1.24 15.23
N ASN A 61 39.76 1.41 13.94
CA ASN A 61 41.06 1.96 13.52
C ASN A 61 41.10 2.33 12.03
N SER A 62 41.64 3.52 11.86
CA SER A 62 42.28 4.16 10.70
C SER A 62 42.97 3.25 9.67
N SER A 63 42.79 3.59 8.40
CA SER A 63 43.92 3.76 7.47
C SER A 63 43.48 4.58 6.25
N ALA A 64 44.09 5.76 6.12
CA ALA A 64 44.06 6.59 4.93
C ALA A 64 44.87 5.94 3.78
N GLY A 65 44.46 6.18 2.54
CA GLY A 65 45.19 5.78 1.34
C GLY A 65 44.70 6.58 0.14
N ALA A 66 45.54 7.51 -0.32
CA ALA A 66 45.33 8.45 -1.41
C ALA A 66 45.31 7.79 -2.80
N GLY A 67 44.73 8.47 -3.80
CA GLY A 67 44.99 8.16 -5.22
C GLY A 67 44.10 8.87 -6.24
N GLY A 68 44.70 9.79 -7.01
CA GLY A 68 44.30 10.24 -8.36
C GLY A 68 43.18 11.29 -8.43
N GLY A 69 43.35 12.53 -8.90
CA GLY A 69 44.31 13.07 -9.87
C GLY A 69 43.72 13.04 -11.28
N GLY A 70 42.96 14.08 -11.66
CA GLY A 70 42.42 14.24 -13.02
C GLY A 70 41.91 15.67 -13.25
N ARG A 71 42.71 16.48 -13.95
CA ARG A 71 42.42 17.83 -14.46
C ARG A 71 41.36 17.77 -15.58
N ASN A 72 40.45 18.76 -15.63
CA ASN A 72 40.23 19.52 -16.86
C ASN A 72 39.52 20.88 -16.61
N GLU A 73 39.85 21.80 -17.50
CA GLU A 73 39.80 23.26 -17.40
C GLU A 73 38.45 23.91 -17.78
N ASN A 74 38.29 25.13 -17.24
CA ASN A 74 37.64 26.33 -17.80
C ASN A 74 36.16 26.31 -18.23
N ASN A 75 35.35 27.07 -17.49
CA ASN A 75 34.50 28.11 -18.09
C ASN A 75 34.23 29.25 -17.09
N ASN A 76 34.57 30.47 -17.52
CA ASN A 76 34.38 31.73 -16.82
C ASN A 76 32.95 32.26 -16.96
N LEU A 77 32.34 32.71 -15.87
CA LEU A 77 31.37 33.83 -15.84
C LEU A 77 31.42 34.50 -14.44
N PRO A 78 31.20 35.84 -14.33
CA PRO A 78 31.68 36.62 -13.19
C PRO A 78 30.61 36.90 -12.12
N ASN A 79 31.12 37.26 -10.93
CA ASN A 79 30.44 37.88 -9.79
C ASN A 79 29.52 37.00 -8.92
N ALA A 80 30.14 36.18 -8.08
CA ALA A 80 29.52 35.68 -6.86
C ALA A 80 29.85 36.60 -5.68
N VAL A 81 28.80 37.11 -5.03
CA VAL A 81 28.83 37.73 -3.70
C VAL A 81 29.59 36.81 -2.74
N LYS A 82 30.63 37.33 -2.07
CA LYS A 82 31.39 36.61 -1.03
C LYS A 82 30.44 36.17 0.08
N ARG A 83 30.14 34.87 0.16
CA ARG A 83 29.56 34.25 1.37
C ARG A 83 30.64 34.19 2.46
N PRO A 84 30.26 34.33 3.74
CA PRO A 84 31.20 34.20 4.86
C PRO A 84 31.82 32.79 4.91
N PRO A 85 32.99 32.62 5.55
CA PRO A 85 33.66 31.32 5.61
C PRO A 85 32.79 30.31 6.37
N GLU A 86 32.29 29.31 5.65
CA GLU A 86 31.54 28.19 6.24
C GLU A 86 32.48 27.29 7.04
N ASP A 87 32.12 27.02 8.29
CA ASP A 87 32.87 26.20 9.25
C ASP A 87 33.12 24.77 8.71
N PRO A 88 34.38 24.30 8.62
CA PRO A 88 34.71 22.96 8.15
C PRO A 88 34.13 21.82 9.01
N GLU A 89 33.76 22.07 10.27
CA GLU A 89 33.08 21.07 11.11
C GLU A 89 31.61 20.87 10.71
N ALA A 90 30.89 21.95 10.40
CA ALA A 90 29.50 21.89 9.93
C ALA A 90 29.36 21.09 8.62
N LYS A 91 30.33 21.21 7.70
CA LYS A 91 30.37 20.38 6.47
C LYS A 91 30.59 18.89 6.75
N LYS A 92 31.42 18.55 7.74
CA LYS A 92 31.65 17.15 8.12
C LYS A 92 30.40 16.53 8.74
N GLU A 93 29.69 17.27 9.59
CA GLU A 93 28.42 16.82 10.16
C GLU A 93 27.34 16.64 9.10
N GLN A 94 27.20 17.59 8.16
CA GLN A 94 26.26 17.47 7.04
C GLN A 94 26.55 16.24 6.18
N ILE A 95 27.83 15.94 5.88
CA ILE A 95 28.22 14.75 5.11
C ILE A 95 27.93 13.45 5.88
N ILE A 96 28.11 13.44 7.21
CA ILE A 96 27.80 12.28 8.05
C ILE A 96 26.29 12.05 8.11
N ILE A 97 25.50 13.13 8.25
CA ILE A 97 24.04 13.10 8.25
C ILE A 97 23.51 12.64 6.88
N GLU A 98 24.03 13.16 5.77
CA GLU A 98 23.70 12.69 4.42
C GLU A 98 24.02 11.21 4.24
N LYS A 99 25.18 10.74 4.71
CA LYS A 99 25.54 9.31 4.65
C LYS A 99 24.63 8.44 5.52
N ARG A 100 24.20 8.94 6.69
CA ARG A 100 23.27 8.25 7.59
C ARG A 100 21.85 8.20 6.99
N ASN A 101 21.41 9.28 6.35
CA ASN A 101 20.14 9.39 5.65
C ASN A 101 20.12 8.56 4.36
N ALA A 102 21.22 8.51 3.61
CA ALA A 102 21.37 7.63 2.46
C ALA A 102 21.35 6.15 2.86
N ARG A 103 21.91 5.80 4.02
CA ARG A 103 21.80 4.44 4.61
C ARG A 103 20.39 4.11 5.06
N LYS A 104 19.66 5.06 5.65
CA LYS A 104 18.24 4.91 6.06
C LYS A 104 17.33 4.74 4.83
N ARG A 105 17.49 5.60 3.81
CA ARG A 105 16.83 5.47 2.50
C ARG A 105 17.13 4.15 1.79
N LYS A 106 18.34 3.59 1.93
CA LYS A 106 18.70 2.25 1.41
C LYS A 106 18.02 1.10 2.18
N ARG A 107 17.76 1.26 3.48
CA ARG A 107 17.03 0.28 4.30
C ARG A 107 15.53 0.26 3.99
N ASP A 108 14.97 1.43 3.66
CA ASP A 108 13.55 1.62 3.35
C ASP A 108 13.21 1.39 1.86
N GLN A 109 14.17 0.99 1.03
CA GLN A 109 13.88 0.64 -0.35
C GLN A 109 13.02 -0.63 -0.41
N PRO A 110 11.89 -0.61 -1.14
CA PRO A 110 11.03 -1.77 -1.29
C PRO A 110 11.81 -2.90 -1.94
N GLY A 111 11.89 -4.03 -1.25
CA GLY A 111 12.66 -5.19 -1.67
C GLY A 111 12.39 -6.41 -0.80
N LEU A 112 12.95 -7.55 -1.20
CA LEU A 112 12.88 -8.83 -0.49
C LEU A 112 13.72 -8.81 0.80
N ASN A 113 13.25 -8.06 1.78
CA ASN A 113 13.89 -7.87 3.08
C ASN A 113 13.06 -8.52 4.20
N LEU A 114 13.63 -8.65 5.40
CA LEU A 114 12.90 -9.16 6.57
C LEU A 114 11.63 -8.31 6.86
N ALA A 115 11.70 -7.00 6.63
CA ALA A 115 10.57 -6.09 6.75
C ALA A 115 9.39 -6.48 5.85
N PHE A 116 9.66 -6.89 4.60
CA PHE A 116 8.63 -7.37 3.69
C PHE A 116 7.90 -8.60 4.24
N LEU A 117 8.62 -9.56 4.83
CA LEU A 117 7.99 -10.77 5.41
C LEU A 117 7.11 -10.43 6.62
N VAL A 118 7.54 -9.48 7.45
CA VAL A 118 6.76 -9.01 8.59
C VAL A 118 5.48 -8.29 8.12
N GLN A 119 5.61 -7.36 7.17
CA GLN A 119 4.49 -6.63 6.58
C GLN A 119 3.51 -7.58 5.88
N LEU A 120 4.02 -8.52 5.07
CA LEU A 120 3.19 -9.50 4.39
C LEU A 120 2.43 -10.38 5.40
N ARG A 121 3.10 -10.81 6.48
CA ARG A 121 2.43 -11.59 7.55
C ARG A 121 1.31 -10.78 8.23
N GLN A 122 1.51 -9.49 8.47
CA GLN A 122 0.48 -8.61 9.04
C GLN A 122 -0.73 -8.51 8.09
N LEU A 123 -0.51 -8.31 6.79
CA LEU A 123 -1.59 -8.24 5.81
C LEU A 123 -2.31 -9.58 5.65
N ILE A 124 -1.59 -10.71 5.62
CA ILE A 124 -2.19 -12.04 5.59
C ILE A 124 -3.05 -12.31 6.83
N ALA A 125 -2.63 -11.83 8.02
CA ALA A 125 -3.42 -11.97 9.23
C ALA A 125 -4.76 -11.22 9.17
N ILE A 126 -4.85 -10.15 8.37
CA ILE A 126 -6.11 -9.43 8.12
C ILE A 126 -6.97 -10.20 7.09
N MET A 127 -6.34 -10.73 6.04
CA MET A 127 -7.03 -11.46 4.97
C MET A 127 -7.59 -12.81 5.45
N VAL A 128 -6.84 -13.55 6.28
CA VAL A 128 -7.19 -14.87 6.80
C VAL A 128 -7.02 -14.87 8.33
N PRO A 129 -8.01 -14.35 9.08
CA PRO A 129 -7.86 -14.14 10.52
C PRO A 129 -7.94 -15.42 11.36
N ARG A 130 -8.67 -16.44 10.89
CA ARG A 130 -8.81 -17.75 11.56
C ARG A 130 -8.67 -18.89 10.56
N PHE A 131 -8.32 -20.08 11.06
CA PHE A 131 -8.20 -21.30 10.24
C PHE A 131 -9.55 -21.84 9.72
N LEU A 132 -10.67 -21.44 10.33
CA LEU A 132 -12.04 -21.82 9.96
C LEU A 132 -12.81 -20.59 9.47
N CYS A 133 -12.40 -20.05 8.32
CA CYS A 133 -13.10 -18.98 7.62
C CYS A 133 -13.48 -19.42 6.20
N GLU A 134 -14.42 -18.70 5.57
CA GLU A 134 -14.79 -18.91 4.17
C GLU A 134 -13.57 -18.92 3.24
N GLU A 135 -12.61 -18.02 3.50
CA GLU A 135 -11.34 -17.94 2.77
C GLU A 135 -10.46 -19.18 2.92
N SER A 136 -10.40 -19.74 4.13
CA SER A 136 -9.66 -20.97 4.39
C SER A 136 -10.30 -22.16 3.69
N GLY A 137 -11.64 -22.18 3.59
CA GLY A 137 -12.39 -23.15 2.79
C GLY A 137 -12.09 -23.02 1.30
N LEU A 138 -12.12 -21.81 0.74
CA LEU A 138 -11.75 -21.54 -0.65
C LEU A 138 -10.30 -21.95 -0.93
N LEU A 139 -9.37 -21.65 -0.03
CA LEU A 139 -7.96 -22.00 -0.15
C LEU A 139 -7.75 -23.53 -0.08
N ALA A 140 -8.50 -24.24 0.76
CA ALA A 140 -8.47 -25.71 0.84
C ALA A 140 -8.97 -26.36 -0.46
N VAL A 141 -10.10 -25.90 -1.00
CA VAL A 141 -10.64 -26.38 -2.29
C VAL A 141 -9.66 -26.06 -3.42
N HIS A 142 -9.06 -24.88 -3.41
CA HIS A 142 -8.05 -24.49 -4.40
C HIS A 142 -6.82 -25.39 -4.33
N THR A 143 -6.29 -25.66 -3.13
CA THR A 143 -5.18 -26.61 -2.92
C THR A 143 -5.53 -27.99 -3.47
N LEU A 144 -6.74 -28.49 -3.19
CA LEU A 144 -7.20 -29.78 -3.66
C LEU A 144 -7.26 -29.85 -5.19
N CYS A 145 -7.74 -28.79 -5.85
CA CYS A 145 -7.74 -28.69 -7.31
C CYS A 145 -6.30 -28.66 -7.89
N LEU A 146 -5.37 -27.94 -7.25
CA LEU A 146 -3.96 -27.90 -7.67
C LEU A 146 -3.31 -29.28 -7.57
N VAL A 147 -3.49 -29.97 -6.44
CA VAL A 147 -3.00 -31.35 -6.24
C VAL A 147 -3.60 -32.31 -7.27
N SER A 148 -4.92 -32.26 -7.47
CA SER A 148 -5.62 -33.10 -8.46
C SER A 148 -5.09 -32.85 -9.88
N ARG A 149 -4.80 -31.59 -10.21
CA ARG A 149 -4.22 -31.23 -11.52
C ARG A 149 -2.86 -31.85 -11.72
N THR A 150 -1.97 -31.83 -10.72
CA THR A 150 -0.63 -32.43 -10.83
C THR A 150 -0.70 -33.94 -11.05
N PHE A 151 -1.56 -34.65 -10.32
CA PHE A 151 -1.77 -36.09 -10.54
C PHE A 151 -2.24 -36.39 -11.96
N LEU A 152 -3.18 -35.59 -12.46
CA LEU A 152 -3.71 -35.74 -13.81
C LEU A 152 -2.65 -35.50 -14.88
N SER A 153 -1.77 -34.51 -14.69
CA SER A 153 -0.64 -34.24 -15.59
C SER A 153 0.32 -35.44 -15.70
N ILE A 154 0.65 -36.09 -14.57
CA ILE A 154 1.50 -37.29 -14.57
C ILE A 154 0.81 -38.46 -15.27
N TYR A 155 -0.49 -38.62 -15.02
CA TYR A 155 -1.28 -39.68 -15.63
C TYR A 155 -1.36 -39.51 -17.16
N VAL A 156 -1.61 -38.30 -17.64
CA VAL A 156 -1.59 -37.95 -19.07
C VAL A 156 -0.22 -38.26 -19.69
N ALA A 157 0.89 -37.88 -19.06
CA ALA A 157 2.23 -38.17 -19.56
C ALA A 157 2.53 -39.69 -19.64
N SER A 158 2.01 -40.48 -18.70
CA SER A 158 2.11 -41.95 -18.75
C SER A 158 1.29 -42.55 -19.90
N MET A 159 0.11 -41.99 -20.17
CA MET A 159 -0.75 -42.43 -21.27
C MET A 159 -0.17 -42.09 -22.63
N GLU A 160 0.42 -40.90 -22.79
CA GLU A 160 1.13 -40.51 -24.01
C GLU A 160 2.27 -41.48 -24.34
N GLY A 161 3.06 -41.87 -23.34
CA GLY A 161 4.08 -42.89 -23.52
C GLY A 161 3.50 -44.26 -23.92
N ALA A 162 2.34 -44.64 -23.36
CA ALA A 162 1.66 -45.87 -23.74
C ALA A 162 1.10 -45.82 -25.18
N ILE A 163 0.60 -44.66 -25.63
CA ILE A 163 0.19 -44.46 -27.03
C ILE A 163 1.38 -44.68 -27.96
N VAL A 164 2.54 -44.07 -27.67
CA VAL A 164 3.76 -44.27 -28.46
C VAL A 164 4.24 -45.72 -28.43
N LYS A 165 4.09 -46.42 -27.30
CA LYS A 165 4.36 -47.87 -27.21
C LYS A 165 3.57 -48.67 -28.25
N PHE A 166 2.27 -48.41 -28.37
CA PHE A 166 1.40 -49.12 -29.32
C PHE A 166 1.66 -48.72 -30.77
N ILE A 167 2.06 -47.47 -31.04
CA ILE A 167 2.53 -47.03 -32.37
C ILE A 167 3.75 -47.87 -32.80
N VAL A 168 4.75 -48.02 -31.94
CA VAL A 168 5.96 -48.80 -32.24
C VAL A 168 5.64 -50.28 -32.43
N ARG A 169 4.67 -50.83 -31.68
CA ARG A 169 4.20 -52.23 -31.82
C ARG A 169 3.24 -52.45 -33.00
N LYS A 170 2.88 -51.39 -33.75
CA LYS A 170 1.87 -51.41 -34.83
C LYS A 170 0.52 -51.99 -34.38
N ASP A 171 0.16 -51.82 -33.10
CA ASP A 171 -1.08 -52.34 -32.52
C ASP A 171 -2.20 -51.30 -32.60
N VAL A 172 -2.92 -51.31 -33.72
CA VAL A 172 -3.97 -50.33 -34.04
C VAL A 172 -5.13 -50.38 -33.03
N ARG A 173 -5.52 -51.58 -32.57
CA ARG A 173 -6.67 -51.75 -31.68
C ARG A 173 -6.40 -51.13 -30.32
N ASN A 174 -5.25 -51.43 -29.72
CA ASN A 174 -4.88 -50.86 -28.43
C ASN A 174 -4.50 -49.37 -28.53
N PHE A 175 -3.97 -48.93 -29.67
CA PHE A 175 -3.77 -47.51 -29.97
C PHE A 175 -5.10 -46.73 -29.91
N VAL A 176 -6.13 -47.17 -30.65
CA VAL A 176 -7.43 -46.49 -30.67
C VAL A 176 -8.08 -46.47 -29.29
N LEU A 177 -8.04 -47.59 -28.55
CA LEU A 177 -8.58 -47.65 -27.18
C LEU A 177 -7.85 -46.71 -26.22
N MET A 178 -6.52 -46.62 -26.31
CA MET A 178 -5.74 -45.73 -25.44
C MET A 178 -5.96 -44.26 -25.80
N LEU A 179 -6.10 -43.96 -27.10
CA LEU A 179 -6.40 -42.61 -27.59
C LEU A 179 -7.78 -42.14 -27.13
N LEU A 180 -8.81 -42.99 -27.20
CA LEU A 180 -10.15 -42.68 -26.69
C LEU A 180 -10.13 -42.41 -25.18
N LYS A 181 -9.40 -43.22 -24.40
CA LYS A 181 -9.21 -42.98 -22.96
C LYS A 181 -8.52 -41.63 -22.70
N TRP A 182 -7.52 -41.27 -23.50
CA TRP A 182 -6.81 -39.99 -23.39
C TRP A 182 -7.76 -38.80 -23.61
N PHE A 183 -8.61 -38.85 -24.65
CA PHE A 183 -9.66 -37.84 -24.85
C PHE A 183 -10.68 -37.79 -23.70
N GLY A 184 -11.08 -38.94 -23.16
CA GLY A 184 -11.99 -38.99 -22.00
C GLY A 184 -11.43 -38.28 -20.77
N ILE A 185 -10.12 -38.35 -20.53
CA ILE A 185 -9.44 -37.68 -19.42
C ILE A 185 -9.19 -36.18 -19.69
N ALA A 186 -9.19 -35.76 -20.95
CA ALA A 186 -9.04 -34.35 -21.29
C ALA A 186 -10.18 -33.49 -20.72
N ILE A 187 -11.41 -34.01 -20.64
CA ILE A 187 -12.59 -33.30 -20.12
C ILE A 187 -12.43 -32.92 -18.62
N PRO A 188 -12.18 -33.86 -17.69
CA PRO A 188 -11.93 -33.49 -16.30
C PRO A 188 -10.64 -32.65 -16.16
N ALA A 189 -9.65 -32.84 -17.04
CA ALA A 189 -8.44 -32.03 -17.03
C ALA A 189 -8.70 -30.56 -17.34
N THR A 190 -9.50 -30.27 -18.36
CA THR A 190 -9.88 -28.90 -18.72
C THR A 190 -10.76 -28.28 -17.66
N PHE A 191 -11.71 -29.04 -17.09
CA PHE A 191 -12.52 -28.59 -15.96
C PHE A 191 -11.67 -28.15 -14.76
N ILE A 192 -10.73 -29.00 -14.30
CA ILE A 192 -9.85 -28.65 -13.16
C ILE A 192 -9.01 -27.40 -13.47
N ASN A 193 -8.51 -27.26 -14.71
CA ASN A 193 -7.72 -26.09 -15.09
C ASN A 193 -8.55 -24.79 -15.07
N SER A 194 -9.79 -24.85 -15.55
CA SER A 194 -10.73 -23.72 -15.46
C SER A 194 -11.13 -23.43 -14.02
N MET A 195 -11.33 -24.47 -13.21
CA MET A 195 -11.69 -24.35 -11.79
C MET A 195 -10.57 -23.67 -10.99
N ILE A 196 -9.30 -23.99 -11.26
CA ILE A 196 -8.15 -23.30 -10.65
C ILE A 196 -8.23 -21.80 -10.92
N ARG A 197 -8.43 -21.38 -12.18
CA ARG A 197 -8.54 -19.94 -12.53
C ARG A 197 -9.74 -19.26 -11.89
N TYR A 198 -10.89 -19.95 -11.83
CA TYR A 198 -12.07 -19.44 -11.15
C TYR A 198 -11.84 -19.24 -9.65
N LEU A 199 -11.26 -20.24 -8.98
CA LEU A 199 -10.95 -20.18 -7.54
C LEU A 199 -9.90 -19.12 -7.22
N GLU A 200 -8.89 -18.95 -8.08
CA GLU A 200 -7.88 -17.89 -7.96
C GLU A 200 -8.52 -16.49 -7.96
N ASN A 201 -9.37 -16.20 -8.94
CA ASN A 201 -10.07 -14.92 -9.03
C ASN A 201 -11.05 -14.71 -7.86
N LYS A 202 -11.75 -15.77 -7.44
CA LYS A 202 -12.66 -15.70 -6.28
C LYS A 202 -11.90 -15.43 -4.98
N LEU A 203 -10.74 -16.06 -4.80
CA LEU A 203 -9.85 -15.82 -3.66
C LEU A 203 -9.32 -14.39 -3.67
N ALA A 204 -8.89 -13.87 -4.83
CA ALA A 204 -8.44 -12.48 -4.98
C ALA A 204 -9.52 -11.47 -4.57
N LEU A 205 -10.77 -11.70 -4.99
CA LEU A 205 -11.90 -10.85 -4.63
C LEU A 205 -12.17 -10.88 -3.13
N ALA A 206 -12.17 -12.05 -2.53
CA ALA A 206 -12.51 -12.23 -1.12
C ALA A 206 -11.44 -11.62 -0.19
N PHE A 207 -10.16 -11.80 -0.53
CA PHE A 207 -9.03 -11.08 0.07
C PHE A 207 -9.17 -9.57 -0.04
N ARG A 208 -9.51 -9.05 -1.23
CA ARG A 208 -9.73 -7.62 -1.46
C ARG A 208 -10.85 -7.07 -0.58
N THR A 209 -11.99 -7.75 -0.51
CA THR A 209 -13.15 -7.32 0.29
C THR A 209 -12.77 -7.17 1.77
N ARG A 210 -12.01 -8.12 2.34
CA ARG A 210 -11.54 -8.04 3.73
C ARG A 210 -10.60 -6.86 3.97
N LEU A 211 -9.61 -6.69 3.10
CA LEU A 211 -8.64 -5.60 3.21
C LEU A 211 -9.28 -4.22 3.06
N VAL A 212 -10.19 -4.06 2.09
CA VAL A 212 -10.90 -2.80 1.85
C VAL A 212 -11.81 -2.46 3.04
N ASN A 213 -12.57 -3.41 3.56
CA ASN A 213 -13.43 -3.16 4.72
C ASN A 213 -12.60 -2.72 5.94
N HIS A 214 -11.48 -3.39 6.21
CA HIS A 214 -10.57 -3.00 7.28
C HIS A 214 -9.92 -1.62 7.03
N ALA A 215 -9.54 -1.33 5.79
CA ALA A 215 -8.99 -0.04 5.41
C ALA A 215 -10.00 1.09 5.58
N TYR A 216 -11.26 0.90 5.22
CA TYR A 216 -12.33 1.89 5.42
C TYR A 216 -12.63 2.12 6.90
N GLU A 217 -12.71 1.07 7.72
CA GLU A 217 -12.85 1.22 9.17
C GLU A 217 -11.72 2.08 9.75
N MET A 218 -10.47 1.82 9.37
CA MET A 218 -9.34 2.63 9.84
C MET A 218 -9.33 4.06 9.27
N TYR A 219 -9.67 4.22 7.99
CA TYR A 219 -9.65 5.52 7.30
C TYR A 219 -10.71 6.49 7.83
N PHE A 220 -11.90 5.98 8.19
CA PHE A 220 -12.97 6.81 8.75
C PHE A 220 -12.94 6.91 10.28
N LYS A 221 -12.18 6.06 10.98
CA LYS A 221 -12.00 6.16 12.43
C LYS A 221 -11.28 7.47 12.79
N ASN A 222 -11.83 8.19 13.77
CA ASN A 222 -11.25 9.44 14.32
C ASN A 222 -10.84 10.45 13.24
N GLU A 223 -11.62 10.56 12.16
CA GLU A 223 -11.42 11.52 11.07
C GLU A 223 -10.05 11.36 10.37
N THR A 224 -9.51 10.14 10.34
CA THR A 224 -8.20 9.84 9.75
C THR A 224 -8.11 10.30 8.29
N TYR A 225 -9.21 10.25 7.52
CA TYR A 225 -9.29 10.77 6.16
C TYR A 225 -8.87 12.24 6.03
N TYR A 226 -9.28 13.10 6.97
CA TYR A 226 -8.88 14.51 6.98
C TYR A 226 -7.42 14.64 7.41
N LYS A 227 -7.04 13.92 8.46
CA LYS A 227 -5.72 14.02 9.09
C LYS A 227 -4.60 13.53 8.16
N VAL A 228 -4.80 12.43 7.44
CA VAL A 228 -3.81 11.90 6.48
C VAL A 228 -3.61 12.85 5.31
N SER A 229 -4.68 13.51 4.82
CA SER A 229 -4.58 14.41 3.67
C SER A 229 -4.01 15.78 4.03
N ASN A 230 -4.28 16.29 5.24
CA ASN A 230 -3.99 17.69 5.59
C ASN A 230 -2.89 17.85 6.66
N LEU A 231 -2.75 16.89 7.58
CA LEU A 231 -1.79 16.94 8.68
C LEU A 231 -0.55 16.06 8.43
N ASP A 232 -0.72 14.91 7.77
CA ASP A 232 0.38 14.04 7.37
C ASP A 232 0.79 14.29 5.91
N GLY A 233 2.07 14.09 5.58
CA GLY A 233 2.62 14.30 4.24
C GLY A 233 3.27 13.07 3.63
N ARG A 234 3.15 11.89 4.27
CA ARG A 234 3.81 10.65 3.83
C ARG A 234 3.04 9.90 2.75
N ILE A 235 1.74 10.14 2.64
CA ILE A 235 0.86 9.53 1.65
C ILE A 235 0.27 10.65 0.81
N GLU A 236 0.82 10.86 -0.38
CA GLU A 236 0.32 11.89 -1.31
C GLU A 236 -1.03 11.50 -1.94
N ASN A 237 -1.21 10.22 -2.30
CA ASN A 237 -2.42 9.71 -2.98
C ASN A 237 -3.04 8.54 -2.19
N ALA A 238 -3.73 8.84 -1.09
CA ALA A 238 -4.37 7.82 -0.25
C ALA A 238 -5.52 7.09 -0.97
N ASP A 239 -6.24 7.81 -1.82
CA ASP A 239 -7.30 7.32 -2.70
C ASP A 239 -6.80 6.21 -3.65
N HIS A 240 -5.69 6.44 -4.32
CA HIS A 240 -5.07 5.46 -5.21
C HIS A 240 -4.59 4.22 -4.45
N ARG A 241 -4.10 4.39 -3.22
CA ARG A 241 -3.69 3.25 -2.39
C ARG A 241 -4.88 2.40 -1.96
N LEU A 242 -5.98 3.04 -1.56
CA LEU A 242 -7.22 2.38 -1.14
C LEU A 242 -7.89 1.61 -2.29
N THR A 243 -7.78 2.09 -3.53
CA THR A 243 -8.43 1.48 -4.70
C THR A 243 -7.50 0.53 -5.46
N ASP A 244 -6.47 1.05 -6.11
CA ASP A 244 -5.63 0.32 -7.05
C ASP A 244 -4.60 -0.57 -6.35
N ASP A 245 -3.93 -0.08 -5.29
CA ASP A 245 -2.87 -0.85 -4.63
C ASP A 245 -3.43 -2.04 -3.84
N ILE A 246 -4.53 -1.88 -3.08
CA ILE A 246 -5.18 -3.01 -2.39
C ILE A 246 -5.67 -4.05 -3.41
N SER A 247 -6.25 -3.61 -4.53
CA SER A 247 -6.74 -4.51 -5.58
C SER A 247 -5.59 -5.31 -6.20
N THR A 248 -4.52 -4.61 -6.60
CA THR A 248 -3.34 -5.21 -7.23
C THR A 248 -2.61 -6.14 -6.27
N PHE A 249 -2.48 -5.76 -4.99
CA PHE A 249 -1.91 -6.61 -3.94
C PHE A 249 -2.73 -7.90 -3.77
N SER A 250 -4.05 -7.79 -3.60
CA SER A 250 -4.92 -8.96 -3.36
C SER A 250 -4.88 -9.96 -4.51
N SER A 251 -4.94 -9.45 -5.74
CA SER A 251 -4.80 -10.26 -6.96
C SER A 251 -3.42 -10.91 -7.06
N SER A 252 -2.35 -10.14 -6.78
CA SER A 252 -0.98 -10.65 -6.81
C SER A 252 -0.74 -11.75 -5.78
N VAL A 253 -1.30 -11.64 -4.56
CA VAL A 253 -1.17 -12.69 -3.53
C VAL A 253 -1.90 -13.98 -3.95
N ALA A 254 -3.13 -13.86 -4.47
CA ALA A 254 -3.90 -15.01 -4.94
C ALA A 254 -3.22 -15.72 -6.13
N HIS A 255 -2.75 -14.95 -7.11
CA HIS A 255 -1.96 -15.45 -8.24
C HIS A 255 -0.68 -16.13 -7.76
N LEU A 256 0.07 -15.48 -6.87
CA LEU A 256 1.35 -16.00 -6.36
C LEU A 256 1.16 -17.32 -5.61
N TYR A 257 0.06 -17.47 -4.88
CA TYR A 257 -0.28 -18.73 -4.23
C TYR A 257 -0.42 -19.88 -5.24
N SER A 258 -1.16 -19.66 -6.34
CA SER A 258 -1.32 -20.61 -7.44
C SER A 258 0.00 -20.86 -8.19
N SER A 259 0.74 -19.78 -8.49
CA SER A 259 1.97 -19.79 -9.29
C SER A 259 3.15 -20.44 -8.57
N LEU A 260 3.19 -20.42 -7.23
CA LEU A 260 4.19 -21.13 -6.44
C LEU A 260 3.78 -22.56 -6.11
N THR A 261 2.55 -22.75 -5.64
CA THR A 261 2.13 -24.02 -5.04
C THR A 261 2.07 -25.15 -6.07
N LYS A 262 1.54 -24.87 -7.27
CA LYS A 262 1.43 -25.87 -8.34
C LYS A 262 2.79 -26.37 -8.82
N PRO A 263 3.73 -25.51 -9.25
CA PRO A 263 5.05 -25.98 -9.64
C PRO A 263 5.83 -26.72 -8.55
N CYS A 264 5.65 -26.34 -7.28
CA CYS A 264 6.24 -27.08 -6.15
C CYS A 264 5.70 -28.51 -6.09
N PHE A 265 4.38 -28.69 -6.24
CA PHE A 265 3.78 -30.03 -6.30
C PHE A 265 4.20 -30.79 -7.57
N ASP A 266 4.24 -30.12 -8.73
CA ASP A 266 4.69 -30.71 -9.99
C ASP A 266 6.12 -31.24 -9.85
N LEU A 267 7.06 -30.44 -9.32
CA LEU A 267 8.45 -30.86 -9.11
C LEU A 267 8.59 -31.99 -8.09
N LEU A 268 7.84 -31.94 -6.99
CA LEU A 268 7.83 -32.99 -5.98
C LEU A 268 7.37 -34.32 -6.58
N LEU A 269 6.23 -34.31 -7.29
CA LEU A 269 5.66 -35.53 -7.85
C LEU A 269 6.43 -36.04 -9.08
N ILE A 270 6.97 -35.17 -9.93
CA ILE A 270 7.87 -35.54 -11.03
C ILE A 270 9.16 -36.16 -10.49
N GLY A 271 9.75 -35.56 -9.45
CA GLY A 271 10.92 -36.13 -8.77
C GLY A 271 10.66 -37.54 -8.25
N ILE A 272 9.50 -37.76 -7.61
CA ILE A 272 9.08 -39.08 -7.13
C ILE A 272 8.83 -40.05 -8.31
N ALA A 273 8.17 -39.60 -9.37
CA ALA A 273 7.84 -40.41 -10.55
C ALA A 273 9.12 -40.85 -11.29
N MET A 274 10.07 -39.94 -11.50
CA MET A 274 11.37 -40.26 -12.10
C MET A 274 12.19 -41.21 -11.23
N ALA A 275 12.21 -41.03 -9.90
CA ALA A 275 12.89 -41.93 -8.98
C ALA A 275 12.28 -43.35 -8.95
N ARG A 276 10.95 -43.47 -9.12
CA ARG A 276 10.27 -44.78 -9.26
C ARG A 276 10.56 -45.41 -10.62
N SER A 277 10.54 -44.62 -11.70
CA SER A 277 10.79 -45.09 -13.06
C SER A 277 12.24 -45.57 -13.24
N SER A 278 13.21 -44.84 -12.68
CA SER A 278 14.63 -45.22 -12.67
C SER A 278 14.89 -46.52 -11.91
N ARG A 279 14.21 -46.74 -10.77
CA ARG A 279 14.29 -48.00 -10.00
C ARG A 279 13.84 -49.23 -10.80
N ARG A 280 12.81 -49.11 -11.65
CA ARG A 280 12.34 -50.22 -12.50
C ARG A 280 13.38 -50.69 -13.52
N MET A 281 14.32 -49.84 -13.91
CA MET A 281 15.34 -50.16 -14.93
C MET A 281 16.71 -50.59 -14.36
N LYS A 282 16.84 -50.82 -13.05
CA LYS A 282 18.10 -51.26 -12.38
C LYS A 282 19.34 -50.37 -12.65
N ALA A 283 19.17 -49.13 -13.11
CA ALA A 283 20.26 -48.20 -13.37
C ALA A 283 20.71 -47.46 -12.09
N ASN A 284 21.93 -46.92 -12.08
CA ASN A 284 22.46 -46.11 -10.96
C ASN A 284 21.58 -44.88 -10.71
N ILE A 285 20.82 -44.93 -9.61
CA ILE A 285 19.77 -43.97 -9.22
C ILE A 285 20.30 -42.53 -8.99
N VAL A 286 21.60 -42.37 -8.77
CA VAL A 286 22.18 -41.13 -8.22
C VAL A 286 22.64 -40.13 -9.30
N MET A 287 23.10 -40.59 -10.47
CA MET A 287 23.78 -39.68 -11.43
C MET A 287 22.84 -38.68 -12.11
N GLY A 288 21.61 -39.09 -12.44
CA GLY A 288 20.63 -38.22 -13.11
C GLY A 288 20.15 -37.04 -12.24
N PRO A 289 19.60 -37.29 -11.03
CA PRO A 289 19.17 -36.23 -10.13
C PRO A 289 20.31 -35.30 -9.67
N ALA A 290 21.53 -35.83 -9.50
CA ALA A 290 22.70 -35.02 -9.17
C ALA A 290 23.05 -34.02 -10.28
N LEU A 291 23.06 -34.47 -11.54
CA LEU A 291 23.29 -33.60 -12.70
C LEU A 291 22.23 -32.49 -12.80
N ALA A 292 20.95 -32.85 -12.63
CA ALA A 292 19.86 -31.88 -12.64
C ALA A 292 20.03 -30.82 -11.54
N THR A 293 20.36 -31.23 -10.31
CA THR A 293 20.55 -30.31 -9.17
C THR A 293 21.69 -29.32 -9.43
N VAL A 294 22.80 -29.79 -10.01
CA VAL A 294 23.94 -28.92 -10.37
C VAL A 294 23.51 -27.89 -11.42
N VAL A 295 22.83 -28.32 -12.50
CA VAL A 295 22.40 -27.43 -13.58
C VAL A 295 21.38 -26.39 -13.11
N ILE A 296 20.42 -26.77 -12.24
CA ILE A 296 19.47 -25.82 -11.62
C ILE A 296 20.24 -24.82 -10.77
N GLY A 297 21.15 -25.30 -9.91
CA GLY A 297 21.92 -24.46 -9.00
C GLY A 297 22.78 -23.43 -9.74
N THR A 298 23.47 -23.84 -10.81
CA THR A 298 24.27 -22.94 -11.64
C THR A 298 23.41 -21.93 -12.40
N THR A 299 22.30 -22.39 -12.99
CA THR A 299 21.35 -21.53 -13.71
C THR A 299 20.77 -20.46 -12.79
N ALA A 300 20.30 -20.85 -11.61
CA ALA A 300 19.76 -19.95 -10.60
C ALA A 300 20.78 -18.90 -10.15
N HIS A 301 22.03 -19.30 -9.95
CA HIS A 301 23.11 -18.39 -9.56
C HIS A 301 23.41 -17.35 -10.65
N ILE A 302 23.49 -17.77 -11.92
CA ILE A 302 23.73 -16.88 -13.05
C ILE A 302 22.58 -15.88 -13.21
N LEU A 303 21.33 -16.36 -13.21
CA LEU A 303 20.16 -15.49 -13.36
C LEU A 303 20.04 -14.48 -12.22
N ARG A 304 20.42 -14.84 -10.99
CA ARG A 304 20.43 -13.92 -9.85
C ARG A 304 21.45 -12.79 -10.01
N ILE A 305 22.61 -13.06 -10.58
CA ILE A 305 23.65 -12.04 -10.82
C ILE A 305 23.22 -11.08 -11.91
N VAL A 306 22.60 -11.59 -12.98
CA VAL A 306 22.20 -10.80 -14.15
C VAL A 306 20.85 -10.08 -13.94
N SER A 307 20.07 -10.47 -12.92
CA SER A 307 18.76 -9.86 -12.65
C SER A 307 18.88 -8.36 -12.39
N PRO A 308 18.22 -7.51 -13.20
CA PRO A 308 18.11 -6.09 -12.89
C PRO A 308 17.25 -5.86 -11.64
N LYS A 309 17.29 -4.64 -11.10
CA LYS A 309 16.52 -4.23 -9.92
C LYS A 309 15.05 -3.98 -10.29
N PHE A 310 14.32 -5.02 -10.65
CA PHE A 310 12.92 -4.95 -11.09
C PHE A 310 12.01 -4.17 -10.14
N GLY A 311 12.20 -4.34 -8.82
CA GLY A 311 11.39 -3.63 -7.82
C GLY A 311 11.51 -2.10 -7.92
N GLN A 312 12.71 -1.58 -8.17
CA GLN A 312 12.92 -0.13 -8.33
C GLN A 312 12.28 0.39 -9.62
N LEU A 313 12.45 -0.36 -10.72
CA LEU A 313 11.87 -0.01 -12.02
C LEU A 313 10.35 0.08 -11.97
N VAL A 314 9.69 -0.91 -11.34
CA VAL A 314 8.23 -0.95 -11.16
C VAL A 314 7.75 0.15 -10.22
N ALA A 315 8.50 0.46 -9.17
CA ALA A 315 8.17 1.56 -8.27
C ALA A 315 8.23 2.93 -8.98
N GLU A 316 9.27 3.17 -9.78
CA GLU A 316 9.40 4.39 -10.58
C GLU A 316 8.32 4.50 -11.67
N GLU A 317 7.97 3.38 -12.33
CA GLU A 317 6.87 3.30 -13.31
C GLU A 317 5.53 3.71 -12.67
N ALA A 318 5.21 3.12 -11.51
CA ALA A 318 3.99 3.44 -10.78
C ALA A 318 3.95 4.93 -10.36
N ASN A 319 5.09 5.48 -9.93
CA ASN A 319 5.18 6.89 -9.54
C ASN A 319 4.93 7.84 -10.71
N ARG A 320 5.55 7.59 -11.88
CA ARG A 320 5.35 8.42 -13.08
C ARG A 320 3.92 8.31 -13.62
N THR A 321 3.34 7.12 -13.59
CA THR A 321 1.93 6.90 -13.95
C THR A 321 0.98 7.64 -13.01
N GLY A 322 1.25 7.59 -11.70
CA GLY A 322 0.49 8.33 -10.69
C GLY A 322 0.58 9.84 -10.90
N TYR A 323 1.77 10.37 -11.18
CA TYR A 323 1.97 11.78 -11.51
C TYR A 323 1.18 12.21 -12.75
N LEU A 324 1.18 11.41 -13.82
CA LEU A 324 0.40 11.69 -15.02
C LEU A 324 -1.12 11.77 -14.73
N ARG A 325 -1.65 10.84 -13.93
CA ARG A 325 -3.06 10.87 -13.49
C ARG A 325 -3.36 12.10 -12.63
N HIS A 326 -2.44 12.47 -11.74
CA HIS A 326 -2.58 13.66 -10.91
C HIS A 326 -2.68 14.95 -11.76
N VAL A 327 -1.81 15.10 -12.77
CA VAL A 327 -1.88 16.24 -13.71
C VAL A 327 -3.22 16.27 -14.43
N HIS A 328 -3.71 15.12 -14.91
CA HIS A 328 -5.03 15.03 -15.53
C HIS A 328 -6.18 15.39 -14.57
N SER A 329 -6.14 14.91 -13.34
CA SER A 329 -7.14 15.21 -12.32
C SER A 329 -7.20 16.71 -12.03
N LYS A 330 -6.04 17.38 -11.93
CA LYS A 330 -5.94 18.83 -11.73
C LYS A 330 -6.60 19.62 -12.86
N ILE A 331 -6.46 19.16 -14.11
CA ILE A 331 -7.13 19.80 -15.26
C ILE A 331 -8.64 19.64 -15.16
N ILE A 332 -9.14 18.47 -14.78
CA ILE A 332 -10.58 18.21 -14.62
C ILE A 332 -11.16 19.08 -13.51
N THR A 333 -10.48 19.18 -12.36
CA THR A 333 -11.00 19.93 -11.21
C THR A 333 -11.02 21.45 -11.40
N ASN A 334 -10.17 21.98 -12.29
CA ASN A 334 -10.05 23.41 -12.54
C ASN A 334 -10.34 23.75 -14.03
N ALA A 335 -11.18 22.94 -14.68
CA ALA A 335 -11.41 23.03 -16.11
C ALA A 335 -12.02 24.37 -16.52
N GLU A 336 -12.92 24.89 -15.70
CA GLU A 336 -13.58 26.17 -15.91
C GLU A 336 -12.58 27.33 -15.80
N GLU A 337 -11.74 27.35 -14.77
CA GLU A 337 -10.70 28.36 -14.59
C GLU A 337 -9.68 28.34 -15.73
N ILE A 338 -9.22 27.14 -16.13
CA ILE A 338 -8.29 26.97 -17.26
C ILE A 338 -8.92 27.50 -18.56
N ALA A 339 -10.21 27.24 -18.78
CA ALA A 339 -10.94 27.73 -19.93
C ALA A 339 -11.08 29.26 -19.92
N PHE A 340 -11.43 29.85 -18.77
CA PHE A 340 -11.51 31.32 -18.60
C PHE A 340 -10.18 32.02 -18.89
N TYR A 341 -9.06 31.45 -18.45
CA TYR A 341 -7.73 32.01 -18.73
C TYR A 341 -7.19 31.67 -20.13
N GLY A 342 -7.87 30.81 -20.89
CA GLY A 342 -7.35 30.29 -22.16
C GLY A 342 -6.07 29.47 -22.01
N GLY A 343 -5.84 28.83 -20.85
CA GLY A 343 -4.59 28.15 -20.46
C GLY A 343 -4.30 26.81 -21.16
N HIS A 344 -5.15 26.37 -22.09
CA HIS A 344 -5.10 25.06 -22.74
C HIS A 344 -3.73 24.68 -23.35
N LYS A 345 -2.99 25.63 -23.93
CA LYS A 345 -1.65 25.36 -24.52
C LYS A 345 -0.60 25.01 -23.46
N VAL A 346 -0.65 25.69 -22.31
CA VAL A 346 0.29 25.45 -21.20
C VAL A 346 0.01 24.09 -20.57
N GLU A 347 -1.27 23.81 -20.27
CA GLU A 347 -1.69 22.52 -19.71
C GLU A 347 -1.38 21.36 -20.66
N HIS A 348 -1.59 21.53 -21.98
CA HIS A 348 -1.18 20.54 -22.98
C HIS A 348 0.33 20.26 -22.95
N SER A 349 1.17 21.30 -22.88
CA SER A 349 2.64 21.15 -22.81
C SER A 349 3.08 20.40 -21.54
N GLN A 350 2.49 20.73 -20.38
CA GLN A 350 2.79 20.05 -19.11
C GLN A 350 2.38 18.59 -19.13
N LEU A 351 1.21 18.29 -19.70
CA LEU A 351 0.72 16.93 -19.84
C LEU A 351 1.61 16.11 -20.78
N GLN A 352 2.03 16.69 -21.90
CA GLN A 352 2.93 16.05 -22.86
C GLN A 352 4.32 15.78 -22.25
N GLU A 353 4.81 16.69 -21.40
CA GLU A 353 6.05 16.48 -20.65
C GLU A 353 5.92 15.33 -19.63
N ALA A 354 4.81 15.28 -18.88
CA ALA A 354 4.54 14.20 -17.95
C ALA A 354 4.49 12.83 -18.67
N TYR A 355 3.85 12.77 -19.84
CA TYR A 355 3.77 11.57 -20.65
C TYR A 355 5.12 11.18 -21.26
N SER A 356 5.90 12.13 -21.79
CA SER A 356 7.22 11.83 -22.37
C SER A 356 8.17 11.24 -21.33
N ARG A 357 8.16 11.75 -20.08
CA ARG A 357 8.91 11.18 -18.96
C ARG A 357 8.51 9.73 -18.65
N LEU A 358 7.22 9.39 -18.79
CA LEU A 358 6.75 8.02 -18.65
C LEU A 358 7.27 7.13 -19.79
N VAL A 359 7.19 7.61 -21.04
CA VAL A 359 7.68 6.89 -22.22
C VAL A 359 9.19 6.59 -22.11
N THR A 360 10.01 7.56 -21.69
CA THR A 360 11.46 7.34 -21.51
C THR A 360 11.73 6.26 -20.46
N GLN A 361 10.94 6.23 -19.37
CA GLN A 361 11.06 5.16 -18.37
C GLN A 361 10.72 3.80 -18.98
N MET A 362 9.59 3.72 -19.68
CA MET A 362 9.12 2.45 -20.25
C MET A 362 10.12 1.88 -21.24
N ASN A 363 10.70 2.72 -22.09
CA ASN A 363 11.74 2.29 -23.02
C ASN A 363 12.96 1.72 -22.29
N SER A 364 13.42 2.38 -21.21
CA SER A 364 14.51 1.85 -20.38
C SER A 364 14.17 0.48 -19.76
N ILE A 365 12.94 0.32 -19.26
CA ILE A 365 12.44 -0.95 -18.71
C ILE A 365 12.41 -2.04 -19.80
N PHE A 366 11.94 -1.73 -21.00
CA PHE A 366 11.86 -2.67 -22.10
C PHE A 366 13.25 -3.16 -22.55
N THR A 367 14.21 -2.24 -22.72
CA THR A 367 15.59 -2.60 -23.11
C THR A 367 16.26 -3.48 -22.06
N GLN A 368 16.08 -3.18 -20.76
CA GLN A 368 16.64 -4.00 -19.68
C GLN A 368 15.96 -5.38 -19.58
N LYS A 369 14.64 -5.45 -19.78
CA LYS A 369 13.88 -6.71 -19.77
C LYS A 369 14.30 -7.64 -20.90
N LEU A 370 14.55 -7.12 -22.11
CA LEU A 370 14.84 -7.91 -23.30
C LEU A 370 16.03 -8.88 -23.08
N TRP A 371 17.17 -8.35 -22.64
CA TRP A 371 18.38 -9.16 -22.42
C TRP A 371 18.20 -10.22 -21.34
N PHE A 372 17.55 -9.86 -20.24
CA PHE A 372 17.27 -10.78 -19.14
C PHE A 372 16.35 -11.92 -19.57
N ILE A 373 15.23 -11.60 -20.25
CA ILE A 373 14.24 -12.59 -20.70
C ILE A 373 14.87 -13.54 -21.73
N MET A 374 15.69 -13.02 -22.64
CA MET A 374 16.40 -13.87 -23.62
C MET A 374 17.30 -14.90 -22.91
N LEU A 375 18.10 -14.47 -21.92
CA LEU A 375 18.98 -15.35 -21.15
C LEU A 375 18.18 -16.40 -20.36
N GLU A 376 17.10 -15.98 -19.71
CA GLU A 376 16.18 -16.85 -18.97
C GLU A 376 15.58 -17.94 -19.86
N GLN A 377 15.05 -17.56 -21.03
CA GLN A 377 14.47 -18.50 -21.99
C GLN A 377 15.50 -19.47 -22.55
N PHE A 378 16.75 -19.03 -22.77
CA PHE A 378 17.84 -19.90 -23.20
C PHE A 378 18.09 -21.04 -22.20
N PHE A 379 18.23 -20.71 -20.91
CA PHE A 379 18.45 -21.70 -19.86
C PHE A 379 17.23 -22.62 -19.67
N MET A 380 16.02 -22.07 -19.64
CA MET A 380 14.79 -22.83 -19.35
C MET A 380 14.40 -23.78 -20.49
N LYS A 381 14.51 -23.34 -21.75
CA LYS A 381 14.07 -24.15 -22.89
C LYS A 381 15.15 -25.09 -23.42
N TYR A 382 16.39 -24.62 -23.53
CA TYR A 382 17.43 -25.36 -24.24
C TYR A 382 18.38 -26.10 -23.30
N VAL A 383 18.95 -25.41 -22.29
CA VAL A 383 19.89 -26.04 -21.36
C VAL A 383 19.20 -27.12 -20.52
N TRP A 384 17.98 -26.86 -20.06
CA TRP A 384 17.19 -27.85 -19.33
C TRP A 384 16.80 -29.05 -20.20
N SER A 385 16.27 -28.82 -21.40
CA SER A 385 15.91 -29.89 -22.34
C SER A 385 17.11 -30.78 -22.69
N GLY A 386 18.27 -30.17 -22.97
CA GLY A 386 19.52 -30.90 -23.22
C GLY A 386 19.97 -31.73 -22.02
N THR A 387 19.91 -31.15 -20.81
CA THR A 387 20.24 -31.87 -19.56
C THR A 387 19.28 -33.04 -19.33
N GLY A 388 17.99 -32.84 -19.62
CA GLY A 388 16.96 -33.87 -19.54
C GLY A 388 17.22 -35.03 -20.50
N MET A 389 17.60 -34.76 -21.75
CA MET A 389 17.97 -35.81 -22.71
C MET A 389 19.17 -36.63 -22.24
N VAL A 390 20.20 -35.97 -21.68
CA VAL A 390 21.36 -36.65 -21.08
C VAL A 390 20.93 -37.50 -19.87
N MET A 391 20.02 -36.99 -19.03
CA MET A 391 19.52 -37.73 -17.87
C MET A 391 18.77 -39.00 -18.27
N VAL A 392 17.97 -38.97 -19.33
CA VAL A 392 17.18 -40.12 -19.81
C VAL A 392 18.03 -41.10 -20.61
N SER A 393 19.02 -40.62 -21.35
CA SER A 393 19.90 -41.48 -22.15
C SER A 393 20.95 -42.22 -21.32
N LEU A 394 21.40 -41.66 -20.20
CA LEU A 394 22.47 -42.24 -19.37
C LEU A 394 22.13 -43.68 -18.88
N PRO A 395 20.93 -43.98 -18.33
CA PRO A 395 20.54 -45.36 -18.02
C PRO A 395 20.55 -46.30 -19.22
N ILE A 396 20.06 -45.85 -20.38
CA ILE A 396 19.96 -46.67 -21.60
C ILE A 396 21.35 -47.00 -22.14
N LEU A 397 22.26 -46.03 -22.14
CA LEU A 397 23.63 -46.18 -22.63
C LEU A 397 24.53 -46.98 -21.67
N THR A 398 24.32 -46.86 -20.35
CA THR A 398 25.17 -47.53 -19.35
C THR A 398 24.75 -48.96 -19.04
N VAL A 399 23.46 -49.28 -19.14
CA VAL A 399 22.97 -50.67 -18.94
C VAL A 399 23.50 -51.62 -20.03
N GLY A 400 23.76 -51.13 -21.24
CA GLY A 400 24.38 -51.92 -22.32
C GLY A 400 25.87 -52.25 -22.09
N VAL A 401 26.56 -51.55 -21.18
CA VAL A 401 27.99 -51.75 -20.89
C VAL A 401 28.21 -52.65 -19.67
N ALA A 402 27.17 -52.88 -18.86
CA ALA A 402 27.26 -53.69 -17.64
C ALA A 402 27.07 -55.20 -17.86
N ASN A 403 26.52 -55.61 -19.01
CA ASN A 403 26.40 -57.02 -19.39
C ASN A 403 27.48 -57.32 -20.44
N GLY A 404 28.53 -58.06 -20.05
CA GLY A 404 29.58 -58.53 -20.95
C GLY A 404 29.05 -59.44 -22.07
N PRO A 405 29.87 -59.74 -23.09
CA PRO A 405 29.41 -60.42 -24.29
C PRO A 405 29.12 -61.90 -23.99
N THR A 406 27.87 -62.32 -24.14
CA THR A 406 27.52 -63.76 -24.19
C THR A 406 26.76 -64.05 -25.49
N THR A 407 27.48 -64.76 -26.36
CA THR A 407 27.15 -65.67 -27.49
C THR A 407 25.74 -65.69 -28.12
N PRO A 408 25.65 -65.93 -29.46
CA PRO A 408 24.43 -65.72 -30.25
C PRO A 408 23.57 -66.99 -30.37
N GLU A 409 22.28 -66.91 -30.01
CA GLU A 409 21.25 -67.87 -30.44
C GLU A 409 20.13 -67.13 -31.20
N HIS A 410 20.32 -67.04 -32.52
CA HIS A 410 19.41 -66.42 -33.48
C HIS A 410 18.18 -67.32 -33.73
N SER A 411 17.05 -67.02 -33.10
CA SER A 411 15.70 -67.23 -33.68
C SER A 411 14.55 -66.81 -32.74
N ASN A 412 14.75 -66.82 -31.42
CA ASN A 412 13.78 -66.26 -30.45
C ASN A 412 14.06 -64.79 -30.08
N LEU A 413 15.18 -64.24 -30.53
CA LEU A 413 15.65 -62.88 -30.19
C LEU A 413 14.78 -61.77 -30.78
N ILE A 414 14.13 -61.95 -31.93
CA ILE A 414 13.43 -60.86 -32.63
C ILE A 414 12.18 -60.41 -31.84
N LYS A 415 11.44 -61.34 -31.23
CA LYS A 415 10.27 -60.99 -30.39
C LYS A 415 10.67 -60.36 -29.06
N SER A 416 11.79 -60.78 -28.45
CA SER A 416 12.30 -60.17 -27.22
C SER A 416 12.93 -58.79 -27.46
N ASP A 417 13.56 -58.57 -28.62
CA ASP A 417 14.21 -57.31 -28.96
C ASP A 417 13.17 -56.24 -29.36
N GLU A 418 12.13 -56.59 -30.13
CA GLU A 418 11.00 -55.69 -30.40
C GLU A 418 10.22 -55.30 -29.13
N GLN A 419 10.03 -56.24 -28.19
CA GLN A 419 9.41 -55.95 -26.89
C GLN A 419 10.28 -55.02 -26.04
N GLY A 420 11.61 -55.21 -26.04
CA GLY A 420 12.57 -54.36 -25.35
C GLY A 420 12.68 -52.95 -25.94
N VAL A 421 12.70 -52.81 -27.27
CA VAL A 421 12.74 -51.51 -27.96
C VAL A 421 11.48 -50.70 -27.67
N SER A 422 10.30 -51.32 -27.71
CA SER A 422 9.02 -50.69 -27.37
C SER A 422 8.96 -50.17 -25.93
N GLU A 423 9.49 -50.93 -24.96
CA GLU A 423 9.52 -50.51 -23.55
C GLU A 423 10.55 -49.40 -23.26
N ARG A 424 11.72 -49.45 -23.91
CA ARG A 424 12.71 -48.36 -23.84
C ARG A 424 12.17 -47.08 -24.47
N THR A 425 11.40 -47.20 -25.56
CA THR A 425 10.78 -46.05 -26.24
C THR A 425 9.65 -45.44 -25.41
N GLN A 426 8.81 -46.26 -24.77
CA GLN A 426 7.82 -45.81 -23.81
C GLN A 426 8.47 -45.05 -22.65
N TYR A 427 9.49 -45.63 -22.03
CA TYR A 427 10.22 -45.00 -20.93
C TYR A 427 10.87 -43.69 -21.36
N PHE A 428 11.56 -43.67 -22.51
CA PHE A 428 12.20 -42.48 -23.05
C PHE A 428 11.17 -41.36 -23.27
N THR A 429 10.02 -41.69 -23.86
CA THR A 429 8.96 -40.73 -24.15
C THR A 429 8.29 -40.20 -22.88
N THR A 430 7.93 -41.09 -21.95
CA THR A 430 7.35 -40.67 -20.66
C THR A 430 8.33 -39.84 -19.84
N ALA A 431 9.61 -40.24 -19.78
CA ALA A 431 10.63 -39.49 -19.04
C ALA A 431 10.89 -38.12 -19.69
N ARG A 432 10.93 -38.04 -21.03
CA ARG A 432 11.02 -36.78 -21.77
C ARG A 432 9.83 -35.86 -21.46
N ASN A 433 8.59 -36.36 -21.51
CA ASN A 433 7.41 -35.55 -21.25
C ASN A 433 7.34 -35.08 -19.79
N LEU A 434 7.74 -35.92 -18.83
CA LEU A 434 7.87 -35.53 -17.43
C LEU A 434 8.96 -34.46 -17.22
N LEU A 435 10.09 -34.56 -17.92
CA LEU A 435 11.16 -33.56 -17.85
C LEU A 435 10.78 -32.22 -18.49
N LEU A 436 10.03 -32.25 -19.59
CA LEU A 436 9.44 -31.05 -20.20
C LEU A 436 8.45 -30.40 -19.24
N SER A 437 7.55 -31.18 -18.63
CA SER A 437 6.65 -30.65 -17.60
C SER A 437 7.39 -30.13 -16.36
N GLY A 438 8.53 -30.72 -16.00
CA GLY A 438 9.40 -30.24 -14.92
C GLY A 438 10.12 -28.94 -15.28
N ALA A 439 10.50 -28.79 -16.55
CA ALA A 439 11.06 -27.55 -17.11
C ALA A 439 10.05 -26.41 -16.94
N ASP A 440 8.81 -26.64 -17.37
CA ASP A 440 7.73 -25.66 -17.29
C ASP A 440 7.44 -25.28 -15.83
N ALA A 441 7.53 -26.23 -14.90
CA ALA A 441 7.38 -25.96 -13.47
C ALA A 441 8.53 -25.09 -12.93
N ILE A 442 9.78 -25.37 -13.31
CA ILE A 442 10.95 -24.56 -12.89
C ILE A 442 10.90 -23.17 -13.52
N GLU A 443 10.52 -23.06 -14.79
CA GLU A 443 10.33 -21.78 -15.49
C GLU A 443 9.30 -20.93 -14.75
N ARG A 444 8.16 -21.53 -14.37
CA ARG A 444 7.13 -20.85 -13.56
C ARG A 444 7.65 -20.41 -12.19
N LEU A 445 8.42 -21.23 -11.49
CA LEU A 445 9.00 -20.83 -10.20
C LEU A 445 9.97 -19.65 -10.33
N MET A 446 10.75 -19.61 -11.41
CA MET A 446 11.63 -18.48 -11.67
C MET A 446 10.86 -17.23 -12.07
N SER A 447 9.79 -17.35 -12.87
CA SER A 447 8.92 -16.21 -13.18
C SER A 447 8.23 -15.69 -11.92
N SER A 448 7.82 -16.56 -10.99
CA SER A 448 7.26 -16.18 -9.69
C SER A 448 8.21 -15.33 -8.85
N TYR A 449 9.54 -15.40 -9.03
CA TYR A 449 10.47 -14.50 -8.35
C TYR A 449 10.21 -13.03 -8.71
N LYS A 450 9.94 -12.73 -9.99
CA LYS A 450 9.60 -11.37 -10.44
C LYS A 450 8.28 -10.91 -9.81
N GLU A 451 7.30 -11.81 -9.75
CA GLU A 451 6.02 -11.57 -9.08
C GLU A 451 6.20 -11.27 -7.59
N ILE A 452 7.08 -12.01 -6.89
CA ILE A 452 7.40 -11.77 -5.48
C ILE A 452 8.07 -10.40 -5.29
N VAL A 453 9.00 -10.01 -6.18
CA VAL A 453 9.65 -8.69 -6.12
C VAL A 453 8.64 -7.57 -6.34
N ALA A 454 7.71 -7.73 -7.29
CA ALA A 454 6.61 -6.78 -7.50
C ALA A 454 5.68 -6.73 -6.28
N LEU A 455 5.33 -7.90 -5.72
CA LEU A 455 4.51 -8.03 -4.52
C LEU A 455 5.15 -7.30 -3.33
N ALA A 456 6.48 -7.32 -3.18
CA ALA A 456 7.16 -6.57 -2.13
C ALA A 456 6.93 -5.06 -2.24
N GLY A 457 6.84 -4.53 -3.46
CA GLY A 457 6.46 -3.14 -3.71
C GLY A 457 5.03 -2.84 -3.25
N TYR A 458 4.05 -3.64 -3.68
CA TYR A 458 2.65 -3.47 -3.28
C TYR A 458 2.46 -3.64 -1.76
N THR A 459 3.11 -4.65 -1.17
CA THR A 459 3.09 -4.92 0.28
C THR A 459 3.60 -3.73 1.05
N SER A 460 4.73 -3.13 0.64
CA SER A 460 5.28 -1.95 1.29
C SER A 460 4.34 -0.74 1.22
N ARG A 461 3.63 -0.55 0.10
CA ARG A 461 2.67 0.57 -0.04
C ARG A 461 1.41 0.37 0.79
N VAL A 462 0.84 -0.83 0.78
CA VAL A 462 -0.39 -1.17 1.52
C VAL A 462 -0.11 -1.24 3.03
N ALA A 463 0.93 -1.95 3.46
CA ALA A 463 1.29 -2.01 4.88
C ALA A 463 1.72 -0.64 5.42
N GLY A 464 2.49 0.13 4.64
CA GLY A 464 2.85 1.50 5.01
C GLY A 464 1.64 2.42 5.11
N MET A 465 0.59 2.21 4.31
CA MET A 465 -0.67 2.94 4.45
C MET A 465 -1.36 2.63 5.77
N PHE A 466 -1.48 1.35 6.15
CA PHE A 466 -2.07 0.95 7.43
C PHE A 466 -1.27 1.47 8.63
N GLU A 467 0.06 1.45 8.56
CA GLU A 467 0.94 2.00 9.59
C GLU A 467 0.71 3.50 9.78
N VAL A 468 0.62 4.27 8.69
CA VAL A 468 0.30 5.70 8.77
C VAL A 468 -1.09 5.93 9.33
N PHE A 469 -2.10 5.15 8.93
CA PHE A 469 -3.45 5.28 9.49
C PHE A 469 -3.47 5.01 11.00
N ASP A 470 -2.74 4.00 11.49
CA ASP A 470 -2.65 3.72 12.93
C ASP A 470 -1.89 4.82 13.68
N GLU A 471 -0.76 5.30 13.15
CA GLU A 471 0.00 6.40 13.76
C GLU A 471 -0.83 7.71 13.82
N VAL A 472 -1.52 8.06 12.73
CA VAL A 472 -2.38 9.25 12.66
C VAL A 472 -3.56 9.13 13.62
N ASN A 473 -4.14 7.94 13.75
CA ASN A 473 -5.20 7.67 14.71
C ASN A 473 -4.74 7.80 16.17
N ARG A 474 -3.44 7.57 16.45
CA ARG A 474 -2.80 7.83 17.75
C ARG A 474 -2.38 9.29 17.95
N GLY A 475 -2.60 10.15 16.96
CA GLY A 475 -2.23 11.57 17.00
C GLY A 475 -0.76 11.85 16.65
N ILE A 476 -0.08 10.92 15.96
CA ILE A 476 1.31 11.07 15.51
C ILE A 476 1.30 11.48 14.04
N TYR A 477 1.81 12.68 13.75
CA TYR A 477 1.79 13.26 12.40
C TYR A 477 3.22 13.51 11.89
N ARG A 478 3.45 13.28 10.59
CA ARG A 478 4.73 13.60 9.94
C ARG A 478 4.50 14.33 8.62
N LYS A 479 4.97 15.58 8.52
CA LYS A 479 5.06 16.29 7.24
C LYS A 479 6.46 16.23 6.64
N THR A 480 6.53 15.95 5.34
CA THR A 480 7.77 15.83 4.57
C THR A 480 8.57 17.14 4.50
N THR A 481 7.94 18.29 4.73
CA THR A 481 8.57 19.63 4.71
C THR A 481 9.33 20.00 5.99
N LEU A 482 9.29 19.19 7.06
CA LEU A 482 9.87 19.53 8.37
C LEU A 482 11.31 19.05 8.59
N TYR A 483 12.07 18.73 7.54
CA TYR A 483 13.52 18.44 7.66
C TYR A 483 14.37 19.71 7.79
N THR A 484 13.88 20.71 8.51
CA THR A 484 14.71 21.85 8.92
C THR A 484 14.87 21.73 10.42
N GLU A 485 16.12 21.48 10.84
CA GLU A 485 16.77 21.57 12.16
C GLU A 485 15.89 21.91 13.36
N ASP A 486 16.21 21.31 14.51
CA ASP A 486 15.72 21.59 15.86
C ASP A 486 15.42 23.08 16.14
N ARG A 487 14.33 23.60 15.58
CA ARG A 487 13.74 24.86 15.99
C ARG A 487 12.93 24.52 17.22
N ASN A 488 13.60 24.56 18.36
CA ASN A 488 12.93 24.74 19.62
C ASN A 488 12.32 26.15 19.59
N LEU A 489 11.17 26.31 18.92
CA LEU A 489 10.44 27.56 18.83
C LEU A 489 9.85 27.84 20.22
N ASP A 490 10.60 28.61 21.02
CA ASP A 490 10.18 29.24 22.28
C ASP A 490 9.64 28.28 23.37
N GLY A 491 9.93 26.98 23.30
CA GLY A 491 9.44 25.98 24.26
C GLY A 491 7.95 25.65 24.13
N ILE A 492 7.27 26.16 23.11
CA ILE A 492 5.83 25.92 22.83
C ILE A 492 5.64 24.62 22.03
N LEU A 493 6.58 24.30 21.13
CA LEU A 493 6.58 23.10 20.31
C LEU A 493 7.81 22.26 20.64
N GLU A 494 7.58 21.04 21.15
CA GLU A 494 8.63 20.07 21.34
C GLU A 494 8.61 19.02 20.23
N PHE A 495 9.78 18.80 19.66
CA PHE A 495 10.02 17.74 18.69
C PHE A 495 10.73 16.57 19.36
N ARG A 496 10.24 15.35 19.13
CA ARG A 496 10.96 14.12 19.48
C ARG A 496 11.12 13.28 18.23
N ASP A 497 12.36 12.92 17.91
CA ASP A 497 12.71 12.20 16.67
C ASP A 497 12.18 12.91 15.38
N GLY A 498 12.15 14.24 15.39
CA GLY A 498 11.63 15.06 14.27
C GLY A 498 10.10 15.12 14.16
N GLN A 499 9.36 14.75 15.23
CA GLN A 499 7.90 14.73 15.27
C GLN A 499 7.35 15.69 16.32
N PRO A 500 6.36 16.54 16.00
CA PRO A 500 5.77 17.45 16.99
C PRO A 500 4.88 16.67 17.96
N ILE A 501 5.09 16.85 19.28
CA ILE A 501 4.31 16.16 20.31
C ILE A 501 3.13 17.02 20.74
N ALA A 502 1.91 16.52 20.57
CA ALA A 502 0.71 17.14 21.12
C ALA A 502 0.65 16.94 22.65
N LYS A 503 1.04 17.96 23.44
CA LYS A 503 0.97 17.92 24.92
C LYS A 503 -0.29 18.54 25.51
N GLY A 504 -1.12 19.19 24.71
CA GLY A 504 -2.32 19.85 25.21
C GLY A 504 -3.33 18.85 25.75
N ARG A 505 -4.11 19.26 26.77
CA ARG A 505 -5.13 18.42 27.39
C ARG A 505 -6.53 18.85 26.93
N ILE A 506 -7.28 17.93 26.31
CA ILE A 506 -8.70 18.14 26.01
C ILE A 506 -9.51 17.58 27.19
N VAL A 507 -10.30 18.44 27.83
CA VAL A 507 -11.21 18.07 28.91
C VAL A 507 -12.63 18.22 28.39
N PHE A 508 -13.38 17.14 28.43
CA PHE A 508 -14.78 17.16 28.06
C PHE A 508 -15.62 17.44 29.32
N SER A 509 -16.48 18.46 29.27
CA SER A 509 -17.45 18.69 30.33
C SER A 509 -18.61 17.71 30.17
N ASP A 510 -18.83 16.87 31.18
CA ASP A 510 -19.93 15.91 31.26
C ASP A 510 -21.15 16.48 32.02
N ASP A 511 -21.00 17.65 32.66
CA ASP A 511 -22.09 18.30 33.40
C ASP A 511 -23.03 19.04 32.43
N PRO A 512 -24.34 18.70 32.37
CA PRO A 512 -25.30 19.41 31.54
C PRO A 512 -25.39 20.92 31.83
N ASN A 513 -25.07 21.31 33.07
CA ASN A 513 -25.14 22.69 33.54
C ASN A 513 -23.86 23.50 33.23
N ASP A 514 -22.71 22.83 33.07
CA ASP A 514 -21.46 23.47 32.66
C ASP A 514 -21.17 23.19 31.19
N SER A 515 -21.87 23.93 30.33
CA SER A 515 -21.71 23.86 28.87
C SER A 515 -20.66 24.84 28.33
N THR A 516 -19.77 25.38 29.16
CA THR A 516 -18.84 26.44 28.75
C THR A 516 -17.71 25.92 27.86
N ILE A 517 -17.29 26.74 26.89
CA ILE A 517 -16.07 26.51 26.09
C ILE A 517 -14.95 27.32 26.74
N SER A 518 -13.86 26.69 27.17
CA SER A 518 -12.73 27.39 27.81
C SER A 518 -11.41 26.97 27.19
N LEU A 519 -10.58 27.96 26.85
CA LEU A 519 -9.20 27.79 26.44
C LEU A 519 -8.31 28.35 27.54
N GLU A 520 -7.36 27.55 28.00
CA GLU A 520 -6.36 27.93 29.01
C GLU A 520 -4.96 27.77 28.40
N LYS A 521 -4.31 28.88 28.04
CA LYS A 521 -2.97 28.93 27.45
C LYS A 521 -2.76 28.02 26.24
N VAL A 522 -3.73 28.00 25.33
CA VAL A 522 -3.68 27.13 24.13
C VAL A 522 -2.92 27.84 23.00
N PRO A 523 -1.83 27.27 22.44
CA PRO A 523 -1.19 27.82 21.25
C PRO A 523 -1.97 27.44 19.98
N VAL A 524 -2.07 28.36 19.01
CA VAL A 524 -2.60 28.08 17.68
C VAL A 524 -1.43 27.80 16.74
N VAL A 525 -1.25 26.53 16.38
CA VAL A 525 -0.14 26.05 15.54
C VAL A 525 -0.68 25.50 14.23
N THR A 526 -0.09 25.88 13.09
CA THR A 526 -0.46 25.34 11.78
C THR A 526 0.02 23.90 11.60
N PRO A 527 -0.52 23.14 10.63
CA PRO A 527 0.01 21.82 10.25
C PRO A 527 1.46 21.87 9.76
N ASN A 528 1.97 23.05 9.38
CA ASN A 528 3.38 23.25 9.04
C ASN A 528 4.24 23.54 10.28
N CYS A 529 3.67 23.43 11.49
CA CYS A 529 4.30 23.74 12.76
C CYS A 529 4.69 25.23 12.92
N ASP A 530 4.03 26.13 12.19
CA ASP A 530 4.19 27.56 12.40
C ASP A 530 3.28 27.99 13.56
N ILE A 531 3.84 28.71 14.54
CA ILE A 531 3.08 29.28 15.65
C ILE A 531 2.42 30.56 15.14
N VAL A 532 1.08 30.55 15.06
CA VAL A 532 0.30 31.72 14.64
C VAL A 532 -0.08 32.58 15.84
N VAL A 533 -0.44 31.92 16.95
CA VAL A 533 -0.78 32.57 18.21
C VAL A 533 -0.07 31.81 19.33
N PRO A 534 0.84 32.44 20.08
CA PRO A 534 1.64 31.74 21.11
C PRO A 534 0.81 31.17 22.26
N SER A 535 -0.24 31.87 22.70
CA SER A 535 -1.11 31.42 23.78
C SER A 535 -2.41 32.22 23.79
N ILE A 536 -3.54 31.54 23.68
CA ILE A 536 -4.89 32.11 23.81
C ILE A 536 -5.56 31.58 25.08
N SER A 537 -6.19 32.48 25.86
CA SER A 537 -6.97 32.11 27.04
C SER A 537 -8.29 32.86 27.06
N LEU A 538 -9.40 32.16 26.88
CA LEU A 538 -10.73 32.77 26.85
C LEU A 538 -11.79 31.77 27.29
N THR A 539 -12.91 32.27 27.81
CA THR A 539 -14.06 31.44 28.20
C THR A 539 -15.34 31.99 27.59
N ILE A 540 -16.13 31.10 26.98
CA ILE A 540 -17.36 31.40 26.26
C ILE A 540 -18.50 30.62 26.92
N ALA A 541 -19.34 31.32 27.67
CA ALA A 541 -20.55 30.76 28.24
C ALA A 541 -21.70 30.69 27.20
N PRO A 542 -22.70 29.83 27.40
CA PRO A 542 -23.91 29.84 26.58
C PRO A 542 -24.56 31.24 26.55
N GLY A 543 -25.05 31.65 25.38
CA GLY A 543 -25.60 33.00 25.14
C GLY A 543 -24.55 34.10 24.90
N MET A 544 -23.25 33.80 25.07
CA MET A 544 -22.18 34.73 24.68
C MET A 544 -21.91 34.64 23.18
N HIS A 545 -22.63 35.45 22.40
CA HIS A 545 -22.39 35.57 20.95
C HIS A 545 -21.06 36.28 20.68
N LEU A 546 -20.09 35.56 20.09
CA LEU A 546 -18.73 36.02 19.85
C LEU A 546 -18.48 36.34 18.38
N LEU A 547 -18.05 37.56 18.10
CA LEU A 547 -17.56 37.98 16.80
C LEU A 547 -16.04 37.82 16.74
N ILE A 548 -15.52 37.19 15.69
CA ILE A 548 -14.09 36.97 15.50
C ILE A 548 -13.61 37.77 14.27
N THR A 549 -12.67 38.68 14.48
CA THR A 549 -12.13 39.56 13.44
C THR A 549 -10.60 39.60 13.46
N GLY A 550 -10.01 40.05 12.35
CA GLY A 550 -8.56 40.22 12.21
C GLY A 550 -8.09 40.04 10.76
N PRO A 551 -6.81 40.30 10.45
CA PRO A 551 -6.25 40.16 9.11
C PRO A 551 -6.38 38.74 8.52
N ASN A 552 -6.19 38.60 7.21
CA ASN A 552 -6.15 37.28 6.58
C ASN A 552 -4.92 36.50 7.03
N GLY A 553 -5.07 35.20 7.31
CA GLY A 553 -3.95 34.34 7.73
C GLY A 553 -3.58 34.41 9.21
N CYS A 554 -4.25 35.23 10.04
CA CYS A 554 -3.94 35.34 11.48
C CYS A 554 -4.44 34.18 12.37
N GLY A 555 -5.00 33.12 11.78
CA GLY A 555 -5.40 31.92 12.52
C GLY A 555 -6.88 31.83 12.93
N LYS A 556 -7.78 32.69 12.44
CA LYS A 556 -9.23 32.65 12.75
C LYS A 556 -9.86 31.28 12.48
N SER A 557 -9.79 30.79 11.24
CA SER A 557 -10.31 29.46 10.88
C SER A 557 -9.50 28.33 11.54
N SER A 558 -8.22 28.58 11.88
CA SER A 558 -7.39 27.61 12.62
C SER A 558 -7.89 27.41 14.05
N LEU A 559 -8.34 28.47 14.73
CA LEU A 559 -9.00 28.37 16.03
C LEU A 559 -10.24 27.49 15.94
N PHE A 560 -11.08 27.65 14.93
CA PHE A 560 -12.24 26.79 14.72
C PHE A 560 -11.88 25.33 14.47
N ARG A 561 -10.77 25.05 13.76
CA ARG A 561 -10.26 23.67 13.58
C ARG A 561 -9.76 23.05 14.88
N ILE A 562 -9.23 23.86 15.81
CA ILE A 562 -8.83 23.39 17.15
C ILE A 562 -10.10 23.12 17.99
N LEU A 563 -11.06 24.03 17.99
CA LEU A 563 -12.32 23.88 18.72
C LEU A 563 -13.14 22.67 18.24
N SER A 564 -13.12 22.37 16.95
CA SER A 564 -13.80 21.19 16.39
C SER A 564 -13.02 19.88 16.55
N GLY A 565 -11.79 19.92 17.09
CA GLY A 565 -10.95 18.74 17.28
C GLY A 565 -10.22 18.24 16.03
N LEU A 566 -10.30 18.97 14.90
CA LEU A 566 -9.60 18.62 13.66
C LEU A 566 -8.08 18.79 13.79
N TRP A 567 -7.63 19.81 14.51
CA TRP A 567 -6.20 20.07 14.76
C TRP A 567 -5.81 19.69 16.20
N PRO A 568 -4.66 19.02 16.40
CA PRO A 568 -4.18 18.67 17.73
C PRO A 568 -3.78 19.93 18.52
N ILE A 569 -3.88 19.84 19.85
CA ILE A 569 -3.40 20.88 20.76
C ILE A 569 -1.99 20.56 21.26
N TYR A 570 -1.05 21.48 21.04
CA TYR A 570 0.35 21.29 21.42
C TYR A 570 0.67 21.75 22.84
N GLY A 571 -0.19 22.57 23.44
CA GLY A 571 -0.06 23.03 24.83
C GLY A 571 -1.40 23.53 25.39
N GLY A 572 -1.42 23.85 26.67
CA GLY A 572 -2.60 24.35 27.36
C GLY A 572 -3.70 23.31 27.59
N THR A 573 -4.86 23.79 28.03
CA THR A 573 -6.06 22.99 28.28
C THR A 573 -7.23 23.54 27.47
N LEU A 574 -7.94 22.67 26.77
CA LEU A 574 -9.16 22.98 26.02
C LEU A 574 -10.34 22.26 26.68
N ARG A 575 -11.30 23.01 27.19
CA ARG A 575 -12.56 22.50 27.74
C ARG A 575 -13.69 22.68 26.74
N ILE A 576 -14.37 21.60 26.40
CA ILE A 576 -15.45 21.58 25.41
C ILE A 576 -16.66 20.79 25.96
N PRO A 577 -17.90 21.25 25.77
CA PRO A 577 -19.10 20.51 26.15
C PRO A 577 -19.33 19.27 25.27
N ARG A 578 -19.76 18.15 25.87
CA ARG A 578 -20.16 16.94 25.12
C ARG A 578 -21.56 17.07 24.51
N ALA A 579 -21.81 16.28 23.46
CA ALA A 579 -23.15 16.06 22.95
C ALA A 579 -24.08 15.52 24.04
N PHE A 580 -25.29 16.06 24.10
CA PHE A 580 -26.32 15.73 25.10
C PHE A 580 -27.61 15.34 24.37
N GLU A 581 -28.28 14.26 24.81
CA GLU A 581 -29.54 13.76 24.23
C GLU A 581 -29.52 13.55 22.70
N GLY A 582 -28.39 13.09 22.13
CA GLY A 582 -28.27 12.87 20.69
C GLY A 582 -28.23 14.15 19.84
N LYS A 583 -28.10 15.33 20.48
CA LYS A 583 -27.84 16.60 19.80
C LYS A 583 -26.35 16.95 19.85
N PRO A 584 -25.75 17.39 18.74
CA PRO A 584 -24.38 17.87 18.76
C PRO A 584 -24.30 19.15 19.60
N SER A 585 -23.34 19.23 20.53
CA SER A 585 -23.18 20.46 21.32
C SER A 585 -22.64 21.62 20.48
N MET A 586 -21.86 21.32 19.45
CA MET A 586 -21.29 22.29 18.52
C MET A 586 -21.58 21.85 17.09
N PHE A 587 -21.91 22.80 16.22
CA PHE A 587 -22.05 22.57 14.79
C PHE A 587 -21.20 23.58 14.01
N TYR A 588 -20.38 23.08 13.09
CA TYR A 588 -19.46 23.90 12.32
C TYR A 588 -19.94 24.09 10.89
N ILE A 589 -20.07 25.34 10.46
CA ILE A 589 -20.30 25.70 9.06
C ILE A 589 -19.00 26.24 8.46
N PRO A 590 -18.38 25.52 7.52
CA PRO A 590 -17.19 26.00 6.83
C PRO A 590 -17.50 27.11 5.82
N GLN A 591 -16.49 27.92 5.49
CA GLN A 591 -16.55 28.94 4.43
C GLN A 591 -17.02 28.39 3.07
N ARG A 592 -16.63 27.16 2.74
CA ARG A 592 -17.10 26.41 1.55
C ARG A 592 -17.96 25.23 2.00
N PRO A 593 -19.29 25.35 1.93
CA PRO A 593 -20.20 24.26 2.30
C PRO A 593 -19.98 23.01 1.44
N TYR A 594 -19.93 21.85 2.10
CA TYR A 594 -19.92 20.54 1.43
C TYR A 594 -21.33 20.14 1.00
N MET A 595 -21.55 19.73 -0.25
CA MET A 595 -22.81 19.14 -0.71
C MET A 595 -22.64 17.63 -0.80
N SER A 596 -23.48 16.87 -0.09
CA SER A 596 -23.43 15.41 -0.09
C SER A 596 -23.93 14.85 -1.41
N CYS A 597 -23.49 13.67 -1.80
CA CYS A 597 -24.15 12.94 -2.90
C CYS A 597 -25.45 12.32 -2.37
N GLY A 598 -26.56 12.48 -3.10
CA GLY A 598 -27.85 11.92 -2.68
C GLY A 598 -29.02 12.84 -2.97
N THR A 599 -30.08 12.71 -2.18
CA THR A 599 -31.30 13.50 -2.39
C THR A 599 -31.22 14.91 -1.81
N LEU A 600 -32.20 15.78 -2.12
CA LEU A 600 -32.32 17.09 -1.47
C LEU A 600 -32.50 16.94 0.06
N LEU A 601 -33.24 15.93 0.50
CA LEU A 601 -33.39 15.58 1.91
C LEU A 601 -32.03 15.35 2.57
N ASP A 602 -31.18 14.54 1.93
CA ASP A 602 -29.84 14.22 2.43
C ASP A 602 -28.96 15.47 2.53
N GLN A 603 -29.25 16.54 1.78
CA GLN A 603 -28.58 17.83 1.96
C GLN A 603 -28.98 18.50 3.27
N VAL A 604 -30.25 18.47 3.67
CA VAL A 604 -30.73 19.21 4.85
C VAL A 604 -30.39 18.48 6.15
N ILE A 605 -30.48 17.15 6.16
CA ILE A 605 -30.31 16.36 7.38
C ILE A 605 -28.84 16.04 7.71
N TYR A 606 -27.92 16.17 6.74
CA TYR A 606 -26.50 15.87 6.93
C TYR A 606 -25.92 16.53 8.21
N PRO A 607 -25.16 15.80 9.07
CA PRO A 607 -24.60 14.46 8.87
C PRO A 607 -25.50 13.25 9.25
N ASP A 608 -26.76 13.47 9.60
CA ASP A 608 -27.69 12.38 9.93
C ASP A 608 -28.10 11.55 8.71
N THR A 609 -28.46 10.29 8.95
CA THR A 609 -29.14 9.45 7.96
C THR A 609 -30.66 9.58 8.07
N ARG A 610 -31.40 9.09 7.07
CA ARG A 610 -32.88 9.03 7.13
C ARG A 610 -33.38 8.28 8.38
N LYS A 611 -32.68 7.24 8.82
CA LYS A 611 -33.00 6.49 10.04
C LYS A 611 -32.86 7.36 11.30
N ASP A 612 -31.85 8.23 11.34
CA ASP A 612 -31.63 9.14 12.46
C ASP A 612 -32.69 10.24 12.49
N MET A 613 -33.11 10.75 11.32
CA MET A 613 -34.23 11.68 11.20
C MET A 613 -35.54 11.07 11.72
N GLU A 614 -35.83 9.82 11.34
CA GLU A 614 -36.99 9.08 11.84
C GLU A 614 -36.92 8.89 13.37
N ALA A 615 -35.74 8.58 13.91
CA ALA A 615 -35.52 8.46 15.35
C ALA A 615 -35.73 9.80 16.09
N LYS A 616 -35.36 10.93 15.47
CA LYS A 616 -35.62 12.29 15.96
C LYS A 616 -37.08 12.73 15.81
N LYS A 617 -37.93 11.93 15.14
CA LYS A 617 -39.36 12.20 14.87
C LYS A 617 -39.60 13.52 14.13
N ILE A 618 -38.65 13.92 13.28
CA ILE A 618 -38.77 15.14 12.46
C ILE A 618 -39.55 14.80 11.20
N THR A 619 -40.55 15.61 10.87
CA THR A 619 -41.40 15.39 9.68
C THR A 619 -40.92 16.23 8.49
N LEU A 620 -41.30 15.82 7.26
CA LEU A 620 -41.02 16.61 6.05
C LEU A 620 -41.62 18.03 6.12
N PHE A 621 -42.74 18.20 6.83
CA PHE A 621 -43.34 19.52 7.05
C PHE A 621 -42.40 20.44 7.85
N GLN A 622 -41.79 19.93 8.93
CA GLN A 622 -40.79 20.69 9.70
C GLN A 622 -39.55 21.03 8.87
N LEU A 623 -39.13 20.14 7.96
CA LEU A 623 -38.03 20.43 7.05
C LEU A 623 -38.39 21.51 6.03
N ARG A 624 -39.63 21.50 5.50
CA ARG A 624 -40.12 22.57 4.63
C ARG A 624 -40.14 23.91 5.36
N GLU A 625 -40.54 23.93 6.63
CA GLU A 625 -40.46 25.13 7.48
C GLU A 625 -39.03 25.63 7.66
N ILE A 626 -38.06 24.73 7.87
CA ILE A 626 -36.63 25.08 7.92
C ILE A 626 -36.16 25.68 6.59
N MET A 627 -36.56 25.08 5.46
CA MET A 627 -36.24 25.60 4.13
C MET A 627 -36.85 26.98 3.89
N ARG A 628 -38.05 27.23 4.41
CA ARG A 628 -38.70 28.54 4.37
C ARG A 628 -37.93 29.58 5.19
N MET A 629 -37.47 29.24 6.40
CA MET A 629 -36.67 30.12 7.27
C MET A 629 -35.37 30.60 6.59
N VAL A 630 -34.77 29.79 5.72
CA VAL A 630 -33.57 30.16 4.96
C VAL A 630 -33.87 30.61 3.51
N SER A 631 -35.13 30.90 3.18
CA SER A 631 -35.55 31.34 1.84
C SER A 631 -35.11 30.39 0.71
N LEU A 632 -35.24 29.08 0.92
CA LEU A 632 -34.98 28.01 -0.05
C LEU A 632 -36.23 27.19 -0.41
N GLU A 633 -37.42 27.68 -0.07
CA GLU A 633 -38.69 26.97 -0.34
C GLU A 633 -38.88 26.68 -1.84
N HIS A 634 -38.46 27.60 -2.72
CA HIS A 634 -38.54 27.43 -4.18
C HIS A 634 -37.77 26.21 -4.70
N ILE A 635 -36.71 25.78 -4.02
CA ILE A 635 -35.93 24.59 -4.40
C ILE A 635 -36.73 23.33 -4.10
N VAL A 636 -37.42 23.32 -2.96
CA VAL A 636 -38.30 22.20 -2.57
C VAL A 636 -39.47 22.09 -3.53
N ASP A 637 -40.04 23.21 -3.97
CA ASP A 637 -41.13 23.22 -4.96
C ASP A 637 -40.67 22.79 -6.36
N ARG A 638 -39.42 23.10 -6.73
CA ARG A 638 -38.83 22.70 -8.02
C ARG A 638 -38.49 21.22 -8.08
N ASP A 639 -37.83 20.70 -7.05
CA ASP A 639 -37.15 19.40 -7.11
C ASP A 639 -37.70 18.35 -6.12
N SER A 640 -38.57 18.68 -5.16
CA SER A 640 -38.97 17.76 -4.07
C SER A 640 -37.79 17.26 -3.21
N PHE A 641 -38.07 16.66 -2.05
CA PHE A 641 -37.04 16.21 -1.11
C PHE A 641 -36.33 14.91 -1.53
N ASP A 642 -36.96 14.08 -2.35
CA ASP A 642 -36.45 12.76 -2.73
C ASP A 642 -35.69 12.74 -4.07
N GLU A 643 -35.63 13.87 -4.78
CA GLU A 643 -34.90 13.97 -6.04
C GLU A 643 -33.38 13.89 -5.83
N ILE A 644 -32.71 13.18 -6.73
CA ILE A 644 -31.26 12.98 -6.74
C ILE A 644 -30.65 13.82 -7.86
N ARG A 645 -29.76 14.75 -7.52
CA ARG A 645 -28.99 15.56 -8.48
C ARG A 645 -27.56 15.79 -7.99
N ASP A 646 -26.71 16.26 -8.90
CA ASP A 646 -25.44 16.85 -8.49
C ASP A 646 -25.68 18.26 -7.92
N TRP A 647 -26.03 18.29 -6.64
CA TRP A 647 -26.31 19.53 -5.90
C TRP A 647 -25.11 20.47 -5.85
N LYS A 648 -23.88 19.94 -6.01
CA LYS A 648 -22.66 20.75 -6.03
C LYS A 648 -22.65 21.66 -7.25
N ASP A 649 -23.11 21.22 -8.41
CA ASP A 649 -23.09 22.04 -9.63
C ASP A 649 -24.44 22.72 -9.89
N THR A 650 -25.54 22.16 -9.35
CA THR A 650 -26.90 22.70 -9.51
C THR A 650 -27.17 23.93 -8.65
N LEU A 651 -26.66 23.97 -7.41
CA LEU A 651 -26.92 25.07 -6.48
C LEU A 651 -25.94 26.23 -6.66
N SER A 652 -26.46 27.47 -6.62
CA SER A 652 -25.63 28.66 -6.60
C SER A 652 -24.83 28.77 -5.28
N GLY A 653 -23.78 29.61 -5.26
CA GLY A 653 -22.96 29.82 -4.06
C GLY A 653 -23.76 30.29 -2.83
N GLY A 654 -24.70 31.22 -3.03
CA GLY A 654 -25.59 31.71 -1.98
C GLY A 654 -26.58 30.64 -1.50
N GLU A 655 -27.12 29.83 -2.40
CA GLU A 655 -28.01 28.71 -2.03
C GLU A 655 -27.26 27.63 -1.25
N LYS A 656 -26.01 27.30 -1.60
CA LYS A 656 -25.16 26.37 -0.85
C LYS A 656 -24.91 26.84 0.58
N GLN A 657 -24.68 28.13 0.78
CA GLN A 657 -24.52 28.73 2.11
C GLN A 657 -25.81 28.66 2.93
N ARG A 658 -26.95 29.01 2.33
CA ARG A 658 -28.26 28.90 2.98
C ARG A 658 -28.64 27.45 3.30
N MET A 659 -28.25 26.49 2.46
CA MET A 659 -28.42 25.07 2.72
C MET A 659 -27.60 24.61 3.94
N ALA A 660 -26.38 25.10 4.10
CA ALA A 660 -25.59 24.81 5.30
C ALA A 660 -26.24 25.35 6.58
N ILE A 661 -26.91 26.49 6.49
CA ILE A 661 -27.65 27.11 7.59
C ILE A 661 -28.95 26.32 7.87
N ALA A 662 -29.60 25.78 6.84
CA ALA A 662 -30.73 24.85 7.02
C ALA A 662 -30.30 23.63 7.85
N ARG A 663 -29.10 23.08 7.61
CA ARG A 663 -28.54 22.00 8.44
C ARG A 663 -28.37 22.44 9.90
N LEU A 664 -27.87 23.64 10.14
CA LEU A 664 -27.73 24.18 11.49
C LEU A 664 -29.09 24.24 12.21
N PHE A 665 -30.14 24.71 11.53
CA PHE A 665 -31.50 24.77 12.09
C PHE A 665 -32.15 23.40 12.29
N TYR A 666 -31.79 22.41 11.48
CA TYR A 666 -32.20 21.02 11.69
C TYR A 666 -31.57 20.44 12.95
N HIS A 667 -30.26 20.64 13.16
CA HIS A 667 -29.54 20.04 14.30
C HIS A 667 -29.72 20.78 15.62
N ARG A 668 -30.00 22.09 15.59
CA ARG A 668 -30.20 22.95 16.78
C ARG A 668 -29.12 22.74 17.87
N PRO A 669 -27.84 22.96 17.56
CA PRO A 669 -26.75 22.80 18.53
C PRO A 669 -26.77 23.92 19.58
N LYS A 670 -26.08 23.71 20.71
CA LYS A 670 -25.86 24.79 21.71
C LYS A 670 -24.95 25.89 21.16
N TYR A 671 -23.94 25.51 20.37
CA TYR A 671 -22.99 26.44 19.75
C TYR A 671 -22.93 26.25 18.22
N ALA A 672 -22.94 27.35 17.48
CA ALA A 672 -22.68 27.39 16.06
C ALA A 672 -21.35 28.09 15.79
N LEU A 673 -20.44 27.41 15.09
CA LEU A 673 -19.17 27.97 14.62
C LEU A 673 -19.34 28.30 13.14
N LEU A 674 -19.39 29.59 12.82
CA LEU A 674 -19.76 30.13 11.52
C LEU A 674 -18.55 30.79 10.86
N ASP A 675 -17.91 30.11 9.90
CA ASP A 675 -16.74 30.64 9.18
C ASP A 675 -17.17 31.30 7.87
N GLU A 676 -17.34 32.63 7.87
CA GLU A 676 -17.72 33.43 6.68
C GLU A 676 -18.92 32.87 5.88
N CYS A 677 -19.88 32.26 6.57
CA CYS A 677 -20.92 31.44 5.95
C CYS A 677 -22.05 32.23 5.27
N THR A 678 -22.03 33.56 5.31
CA THR A 678 -23.05 34.45 4.69
C THR A 678 -22.47 35.42 3.66
N SER A 679 -21.22 35.20 3.22
CA SER A 679 -20.52 36.07 2.26
C SER A 679 -21.21 36.22 0.91
N ALA A 680 -21.98 35.21 0.47
CA ALA A 680 -22.75 35.19 -0.77
C ALA A 680 -24.28 35.32 -0.52
N VAL A 681 -24.68 35.77 0.67
CA VAL A 681 -26.09 35.96 1.07
C VAL A 681 -26.40 37.45 1.22
N SER A 682 -27.59 37.85 0.77
CA SER A 682 -28.07 39.22 0.88
C SER A 682 -28.28 39.64 2.34
N ILE A 683 -28.20 40.95 2.62
CA ILE A 683 -28.17 41.51 4.00
C ILE A 683 -29.48 41.27 4.77
N ASP A 684 -30.60 41.34 4.06
CA ASP A 684 -31.95 41.08 4.54
C ASP A 684 -32.12 39.63 5.02
N VAL A 685 -31.73 38.67 4.17
CA VAL A 685 -31.76 37.24 4.52
C VAL A 685 -30.74 36.91 5.61
N GLU A 686 -29.54 37.52 5.57
CA GLU A 686 -28.53 37.39 6.61
C GLU A 686 -29.07 37.82 7.99
N SER A 687 -29.77 38.96 8.07
CA SER A 687 -30.33 39.43 9.33
C SER A 687 -31.38 38.46 9.88
N CYS A 688 -32.30 37.99 9.01
CA CYS A 688 -33.33 37.01 9.38
C CYS A 688 -32.72 35.70 9.92
N ILE A 689 -31.66 35.21 9.29
CA ILE A 689 -30.97 33.97 9.72
C ILE A 689 -30.39 34.12 11.13
N TYR A 690 -29.69 35.22 11.42
CA TYR A 690 -29.05 35.42 12.72
C TYR A 690 -30.08 35.65 13.84
N GLU A 691 -31.17 36.36 13.56
CA GLU A 691 -32.29 36.53 14.49
C GLU A 691 -32.99 35.20 14.78
N THR A 692 -33.19 34.38 13.75
CA THR A 692 -33.76 33.03 13.87
C THR A 692 -32.85 32.11 14.67
N ALA A 693 -31.53 32.15 14.46
CA ALA A 693 -30.59 31.35 15.22
C ALA A 693 -30.61 31.72 16.71
N LYS A 694 -30.69 33.02 17.04
CA LYS A 694 -30.83 33.50 18.41
C LYS A 694 -32.14 33.09 19.06
N SER A 695 -33.27 33.15 18.34
CA SER A 695 -34.57 32.73 18.88
C SER A 695 -34.63 31.22 19.15
N MET A 696 -33.78 30.44 18.49
CA MET A 696 -33.57 29.02 18.76
C MET A 696 -32.56 28.73 19.89
N ASP A 697 -32.12 29.75 20.63
CA ASP A 697 -31.14 29.64 21.73
C ASP A 697 -29.78 29.08 21.31
N ILE A 698 -29.35 29.38 20.07
CA ILE A 698 -28.06 28.97 19.54
C ILE A 698 -27.02 30.05 19.84
N THR A 699 -25.93 29.68 20.53
CA THR A 699 -24.79 30.57 20.78
C THR A 699 -23.93 30.69 19.53
N LEU A 700 -23.67 31.92 19.07
CA LEU A 700 -23.06 32.18 17.76
C LEU A 700 -21.59 32.57 17.92
N LEU A 701 -20.69 31.81 17.30
CA LEU A 701 -19.27 32.16 17.15
C LEU A 701 -19.03 32.41 15.66
N THR A 702 -18.91 33.67 15.25
CA THR A 702 -18.85 34.03 13.83
C THR A 702 -17.54 34.67 13.46
N ILE A 703 -16.86 34.11 12.46
CA ILE A 703 -15.78 34.77 11.73
C ILE A 703 -16.40 35.53 10.56
N THR A 704 -16.17 36.84 10.51
CA THR A 704 -16.66 37.66 9.39
C THR A 704 -15.89 38.96 9.25
N HIS A 705 -15.87 39.47 8.03
CA HIS A 705 -15.40 40.82 7.71
C HIS A 705 -16.56 41.81 7.52
N ARG A 706 -17.82 41.35 7.64
CA ARG A 706 -19.01 42.18 7.39
C ARG A 706 -19.41 42.97 8.64
N PRO A 707 -19.48 44.31 8.57
CA PRO A 707 -19.90 45.15 9.69
C PRO A 707 -21.37 44.92 10.11
N THR A 708 -22.23 44.48 9.18
CA THR A 708 -23.66 44.24 9.40
C THR A 708 -23.95 43.22 10.50
N LEU A 709 -23.01 42.30 10.75
CA LEU A 709 -23.16 41.23 11.73
C LEU A 709 -22.81 41.65 13.16
N TRP A 710 -22.20 42.82 13.37
CA TRP A 710 -21.76 43.27 14.70
C TRP A 710 -22.92 43.39 15.69
N LYS A 711 -24.08 43.86 15.23
CA LYS A 711 -25.31 44.01 16.04
C LYS A 711 -25.82 42.69 16.65
N PHE A 712 -25.42 41.54 16.11
CA PHE A 712 -25.85 40.24 16.60
C PHE A 712 -24.91 39.65 17.66
N HIS A 713 -23.76 40.27 17.92
CA HIS A 713 -22.75 39.72 18.82
C HIS A 713 -22.59 40.57 20.08
N THR A 714 -22.31 39.92 21.21
CA THR A 714 -22.14 40.57 22.52
C THR A 714 -20.67 40.77 22.87
N HIS A 715 -19.77 39.97 22.29
CA HIS A 715 -18.33 40.03 22.53
C HIS A 715 -17.57 40.00 21.20
N ILE A 716 -16.35 40.53 21.22
CA ILE A 716 -15.43 40.54 20.09
C ILE A 716 -14.08 39.92 20.48
N LEU A 717 -13.56 39.05 19.62
CA LEU A 717 -12.20 38.52 19.65
C LEU A 717 -11.47 39.06 18.42
N GLN A 718 -10.51 39.95 18.63
CA GLN A 718 -9.74 40.58 17.56
C GLN A 718 -8.30 40.06 17.57
N PHE A 719 -7.86 39.51 16.43
CA PHE A 719 -6.47 39.13 16.18
C PHE A 719 -5.71 40.30 15.52
N ASP A 720 -4.47 40.53 15.95
CA ASP A 720 -3.60 41.59 15.39
C ASP A 720 -2.80 41.14 14.14
N GLY A 721 -2.69 39.82 13.92
CA GLY A 721 -1.91 39.22 12.82
C GLY A 721 -0.42 39.02 13.12
N GLN A 722 0.07 39.43 14.29
CA GLN A 722 1.44 39.26 14.76
C GLN A 722 1.54 38.33 15.99
N GLY A 723 0.43 37.68 16.35
CA GLY A 723 0.34 36.71 17.45
C GLY A 723 -0.35 37.24 18.70
N GLY A 724 -0.69 38.53 18.75
CA GLY A 724 -1.53 39.12 19.78
C GLY A 724 -3.02 39.00 19.47
N TRP A 725 -3.81 39.07 20.53
CA TRP A 725 -5.26 38.99 20.48
C TRP A 725 -5.87 39.81 21.62
N VAL A 726 -7.09 40.29 21.38
CA VAL A 726 -7.88 41.09 22.33
C VAL A 726 -9.28 40.50 22.43
N PHE A 727 -9.79 40.34 23.66
CA PHE A 727 -11.13 39.82 23.93
C PHE A 727 -11.90 40.82 24.79
N GLU A 728 -12.96 41.40 24.25
CA GLU A 728 -13.73 42.49 24.88
C GLU A 728 -15.23 42.31 24.68
N LYS A 729 -16.04 42.90 25.59
CA LYS A 729 -17.49 42.98 25.43
C LYS A 729 -17.83 44.16 24.52
N LEU A 730 -18.70 43.94 23.53
CA LEU A 730 -19.15 44.99 22.62
C LEU A 730 -20.14 45.91 23.37
N GLU A 731 -19.88 47.21 23.36
CA GLU A 731 -20.82 48.22 23.87
C GLU A 731 -22.01 48.39 22.90
N GLU A 732 -23.22 48.47 23.44
CA GLU A 732 -24.44 48.73 22.67
C GLU A 732 -24.34 50.12 22.01
N GLY A 733 -24.18 50.15 20.68
CA GLY A 733 -24.06 51.39 19.91
C GLY A 733 -22.65 51.75 19.44
N ALA A 734 -21.61 50.94 19.75
CA ALA A 734 -20.27 51.11 19.18
C ALA A 734 -20.21 50.63 17.71
N GLN A 735 -21.02 51.25 16.85
CA GLN A 735 -20.76 51.21 15.40
C GLN A 735 -19.62 52.19 15.11
N GLN A 736 -18.57 51.69 14.46
CA GLN A 736 -17.43 52.46 13.94
C GLN A 736 -16.45 52.98 15.00
N LYS A 737 -15.57 52.10 15.47
CA LYS A 737 -14.14 52.36 15.51
C LYS A 737 -13.45 51.01 15.51
N VAL A 738 -12.83 50.64 14.38
CA VAL A 738 -11.78 49.61 14.43
C VAL A 738 -10.77 50.16 15.44
N PRO A 739 -10.47 49.47 16.56
CA PRO A 739 -9.44 49.95 17.46
C PRO A 739 -8.14 49.90 16.67
N THR A 740 -7.63 51.06 16.26
CA THR A 740 -6.27 51.18 15.74
C THR A 740 -5.35 50.73 16.87
N THR A 741 -4.64 49.63 16.66
CA THR A 741 -3.61 49.09 17.55
C THR A 741 -2.52 50.13 17.76
N THR A 742 -2.72 51.01 18.74
CA THR A 742 -1.69 51.89 19.31
C THR A 742 -1.94 52.00 20.81
N LYS A 743 -1.78 50.87 21.51
CA LYS A 743 -1.37 50.88 22.91
C LYS A 743 -0.27 49.83 23.08
N THR A 744 0.95 50.32 22.93
CA THR A 744 2.17 49.69 23.42
C THR A 744 1.95 49.24 24.87
N ASN A 745 2.23 47.95 25.13
CA ASN A 745 2.32 47.39 26.47
C ASN A 745 3.41 48.13 27.26
N ALA A 746 3.00 49.09 28.09
CA ALA A 746 3.76 49.54 29.24
C ALA A 746 2.93 49.18 30.47
N ASN A 747 3.47 48.25 31.27
CA ASN A 747 3.13 47.88 32.65
C ASN A 747 2.76 46.40 32.82
N ALA A 748 3.80 45.57 32.93
CA ALA A 748 3.80 44.37 33.76
C ALA A 748 5.25 44.03 34.13
N ASN A 749 5.91 44.92 34.88
CA ASN A 749 7.06 44.60 35.73
C ASN A 749 6.86 45.36 37.03
N GLY A 750 6.30 44.66 38.02
CA GLY A 750 6.09 45.13 39.38
C GLY A 750 6.23 43.92 40.30
N ASN A 751 7.42 43.82 40.88
CA ASN A 751 8.00 42.82 41.79
C ASN A 751 8.46 41.49 41.18
#